data_AF-A0A7C9I0V2-F1
#
_entry.id   AF-A0A7C9I0V2-F1
#
_cell.length_a   1.000
_cell.length_b   1.000
_cell.length_c   1.000
_cell.angle_alpha   90.00
_cell.angle_beta   90.00
_cell.angle_gamma   90.00
#
_symmetry.space_group_name_H-M   'P 1'
#
loop_
_entity.id
_entity.type
_entity.pdbx_description
1 polymer ?
#
loop_
_entity_poly.entity_id
_entity_poly.type
_entity_poly.pdbx_seq_one_letter_code
_entity_poly.pdbx_strand_id
1 'polypeptide(L)'
;MIPDSPVRSVAAPDRQQGFSLVLALSLVALLSIMLITYSLLTVNNARTSSATSRGSAGFYAAEAALNARADNIRTLFKSFRTPGGESPLPAGACVGANQGSEDMKCEETTIAGRKVQSYVQQSEDPYSIVVASGERFAGLTGEETPYTVRSQALNAAGNPEALANMTFRSRVVPLFQFAVFFDKDMEFDNTAKLSFTGPIHSNGNIFLDSGTGTDTSLTLEGQVTSAYDIYRRQKKDNICQGSVLIAAQDTSMVALPCSSAVDTPYTNDYYKTRYGGTVESNIGELDVPSIAALQPTPSAEYWQKADVRIVLKRKTAVSSTFTSANYDDFEPYFVSSTGQRLNVNCVDTAPNPVAKLLTPPQVAVSYSATFRDTREARYWDNSAQGNNPARSTKIMLDVNVRKLLSCIENSTNSSVLGVSGGLQNATEGGLVIYMTVDDRGAANSTVTSSLLAVPLTNGSNGAIAQSDAPVANNYGVRLWNADVLKAESGARPKGVTFVTDQAAYVQGDFNKALPSSVDWVPSAVLADSFNIVSEAWEEPATFWLSTTCVTLTRATAIVPPVVTAPTTCPATSAAAAAVTTAVSRTLYSDAVNIDGLTYYVYSTQGVADRKAGAGLLNNNTGLTSTLIPSMPLANTGNNIRVEGDLLSKMPLTYRQASETTVNTAILAGTATTVAERKIYDNLSSDLQSGGVHNMMRFHEEWGANGGNAKGIQKYNYRGSLVSLDQPQHAKGSFQVNTTTYNPPLRQWKFEENFRQSSKLPPLTPRFVYIKQENFTRDFAQ
;
A
#
# COMPACT_ATOMS: atom_id res chain seq x y z
N MET A 1 -27.17 -18.23 131.75
CA MET A 1 -26.26 -17.12 132.11
C MET A 1 -26.40 -16.10 130.99
N ILE A 2 -27.16 -15.00 131.11
CA ILE A 2 -26.92 -13.80 131.96
C ILE A 2 -25.47 -13.29 131.75
N PRO A 3 -25.12 -11.98 131.55
CA PRO A 3 -25.85 -10.71 131.84
C PRO A 3 -25.64 -9.47 130.87
N ASP A 4 -26.36 -8.38 131.23
CA ASP A 4 -26.09 -6.92 131.32
C ASP A 4 -25.76 -5.91 130.17
N SER A 5 -26.61 -4.84 130.16
CA SER A 5 -26.40 -3.37 129.93
C SER A 5 -25.82 -2.84 128.58
N PRO A 6 -26.03 -1.56 128.12
CA PRO A 6 -26.49 -0.31 128.79
C PRO A 6 -27.44 0.66 127.99
N VAL A 7 -27.67 1.87 128.57
CA VAL A 7 -28.42 3.11 128.21
C VAL A 7 -28.41 3.61 126.73
N ARG A 8 -29.56 4.11 126.18
CA ARG A 8 -29.67 5.38 125.37
C ARG A 8 -31.10 5.75 124.88
N SER A 9 -31.28 7.06 124.67
CA SER A 9 -32.46 7.85 124.29
C SER A 9 -33.31 7.32 123.11
N VAL A 10 -34.64 7.40 123.24
CA VAL A 10 -35.61 7.12 122.17
C VAL A 10 -35.74 8.34 121.24
N ALA A 11 -35.29 8.21 120.00
CA ALA A 11 -35.54 9.14 118.90
C ALA A 11 -36.72 8.64 118.03
N ALA A 12 -37.54 9.57 117.55
CA ALA A 12 -38.70 9.33 116.71
C ALA A 12 -38.33 8.68 115.35
N PRO A 13 -39.20 7.84 114.76
CA PRO A 13 -38.92 7.20 113.48
C PRO A 13 -39.15 8.19 112.34
N ASP A 14 -38.06 8.56 111.67
CA ASP A 14 -38.09 9.42 110.49
C ASP A 14 -38.47 8.62 109.24
N ARG A 15 -39.54 9.04 108.57
CA ARG A 15 -40.08 8.44 107.34
C ARG A 15 -39.13 8.77 106.18
N GLN A 16 -38.18 7.90 105.87
CA GLN A 16 -37.50 7.90 104.56
C GLN A 16 -38.31 7.07 103.56
N GLN A 17 -39.23 7.72 102.83
CA GLN A 17 -39.81 7.19 101.60
C GLN A 17 -39.84 8.33 100.57
N GLY A 18 -38.97 8.27 99.54
CA GLY A 18 -39.03 9.23 98.42
C GLY A 18 -37.85 9.28 97.45
N PHE A 19 -36.62 8.93 97.83
CA PHE A 19 -35.43 9.17 96.99
C PHE A 19 -35.01 7.98 96.09
N SER A 20 -35.30 6.74 96.50
CA SER A 20 -34.93 5.53 95.74
C SER A 20 -35.64 5.42 94.39
N LEU A 21 -36.88 5.89 94.29
CA LEU A 21 -37.65 5.91 93.03
C LEU A 21 -37.02 6.88 92.02
N VAL A 22 -36.57 8.06 92.48
CA VAL A 22 -35.95 9.08 91.62
C VAL A 22 -34.58 8.60 91.11
N LEU A 23 -33.79 7.93 91.96
CA LEU A 23 -32.49 7.33 91.58
C LEU A 23 -32.67 6.16 90.60
N ALA A 24 -33.67 5.30 90.82
CA ALA A 24 -33.99 4.21 89.91
C ALA A 24 -34.52 4.74 88.55
N LEU A 25 -35.39 5.75 88.57
CA LEU A 25 -35.91 6.39 87.35
C LEU A 25 -34.81 7.12 86.56
N SER A 26 -33.88 7.79 87.24
CA SER A 26 -32.74 8.45 86.57
C SER A 26 -31.73 7.45 86.01
N LEU A 27 -31.47 6.33 86.70
CA LEU A 27 -30.65 5.23 86.18
C LEU A 27 -31.32 4.57 84.95
N VAL A 28 -32.62 4.29 85.03
CA VAL A 28 -33.40 3.75 83.90
C VAL A 28 -33.43 4.73 82.73
N ALA A 29 -33.57 6.03 82.99
CA ALA A 29 -33.50 7.06 81.95
C ALA A 29 -32.13 7.10 81.27
N LEU A 30 -31.03 7.05 82.04
CA LEU A 30 -29.66 7.00 81.52
C LEU A 30 -29.40 5.74 80.67
N LEU A 31 -29.82 4.58 81.17
CA LEU A 31 -29.72 3.31 80.45
C LEU A 31 -30.56 3.31 79.17
N SER A 32 -31.76 3.91 79.20
CA SER A 32 -32.63 4.05 78.03
C SER A 32 -32.00 4.96 76.98
N ILE A 33 -31.40 6.08 77.39
CA ILE A 33 -30.67 6.99 76.49
C ILE A 33 -29.48 6.26 75.87
N MET A 34 -28.66 5.55 76.64
CA MET A 34 -27.55 4.75 76.09
C MET A 34 -28.04 3.69 75.09
N LEU A 35 -29.13 2.98 75.40
CA LEU A 35 -29.67 1.95 74.52
C LEU A 35 -30.19 2.56 73.20
N ILE A 36 -30.87 3.71 73.27
CA ILE A 36 -31.34 4.45 72.09
C ILE A 36 -30.15 4.92 71.25
N THR A 37 -29.13 5.52 71.88
CA THR A 37 -27.93 6.00 71.17
C THR A 37 -27.16 4.84 70.52
N TYR A 38 -26.95 3.73 71.24
CA TYR A 38 -26.28 2.54 70.70
C TYR A 38 -27.08 1.90 69.55
N SER A 39 -28.41 1.84 69.66
CA SER A 39 -29.28 1.32 68.60
C SER A 39 -29.24 2.21 67.36
N LEU A 40 -29.30 3.53 67.51
CA LEU A 40 -29.18 4.48 66.40
C LEU A 40 -27.82 4.39 65.71
N LEU A 41 -26.73 4.29 66.49
CA LEU A 41 -25.37 4.08 65.96
C LEU A 41 -25.26 2.76 65.20
N THR A 42 -25.80 1.67 65.75
CA THR A 42 -25.75 0.34 65.13
C THR A 42 -26.54 0.30 63.83
N VAL A 43 -27.75 0.86 63.80
CA VAL A 43 -28.58 0.94 62.59
C VAL A 43 -27.93 1.84 61.53
N ASN A 44 -27.36 2.97 61.93
CA ASN A 44 -26.64 3.84 61.00
C ASN A 44 -25.39 3.14 60.44
N ASN A 45 -24.61 2.46 61.27
CA ASN A 45 -23.45 1.68 60.81
C ASN A 45 -23.85 0.56 59.85
N ALA A 46 -24.93 -0.17 60.15
CA ALA A 46 -25.45 -1.21 59.27
C ALA A 46 -25.98 -0.65 57.94
N ARG A 47 -26.68 0.50 57.96
CA ARG A 47 -27.15 1.21 56.76
C ARG A 47 -25.99 1.72 55.91
N THR A 48 -25.02 2.38 56.52
CA THR A 48 -23.82 2.88 55.84
C THR A 48 -23.02 1.73 55.26
N SER A 49 -22.76 0.66 56.01
CA SER A 49 -22.06 -0.53 55.52
C SER A 49 -22.79 -1.18 54.33
N SER A 50 -24.12 -1.31 54.43
CA SER A 50 -24.93 -1.85 53.33
C SER A 50 -24.94 -0.94 52.09
N ALA A 51 -24.96 0.38 52.28
CA ALA A 51 -24.88 1.36 51.20
C ALA A 51 -23.50 1.32 50.53
N THR A 52 -22.42 1.24 51.30
CA THR A 52 -21.06 1.07 50.79
C THR A 52 -20.92 -0.23 50.00
N SER A 53 -21.41 -1.35 50.53
CA SER A 53 -21.36 -2.65 49.84
C SER A 53 -22.14 -2.62 48.52
N ARG A 54 -23.35 -2.04 48.51
CA ARG A 54 -24.14 -1.87 47.28
C ARG A 54 -23.47 -0.95 46.28
N GLY A 55 -22.91 0.17 46.71
CA GLY A 55 -22.17 1.09 45.85
C GLY A 55 -20.94 0.44 45.22
N SER A 56 -20.18 -0.38 45.97
CA SER A 56 -19.05 -1.14 45.41
C SER A 56 -19.51 -2.18 44.37
N ALA A 57 -20.58 -2.93 44.67
CA ALA A 57 -21.10 -3.91 43.73
C ALA A 57 -21.73 -3.26 42.48
N GLY A 58 -22.40 -2.11 42.63
CA GLY A 58 -22.89 -1.29 41.51
C GLY A 58 -21.76 -0.76 40.65
N PHE A 59 -20.65 -0.32 41.27
CA PHE A 59 -19.46 0.12 40.55
C PHE A 59 -18.85 -0.98 39.70
N TYR A 60 -18.65 -2.19 40.24
CA TYR A 60 -18.13 -3.32 39.44
C TYR A 60 -19.09 -3.71 38.31
N ALA A 61 -20.41 -3.60 38.52
CA ALA A 61 -21.39 -3.82 37.46
C ALA A 61 -21.29 -2.75 36.36
N ALA A 62 -21.17 -1.47 36.72
CA ALA A 62 -20.96 -0.38 35.78
C ALA A 62 -19.62 -0.54 35.02
N GLU A 63 -18.53 -0.85 35.71
CA GLU A 63 -17.21 -1.10 35.11
C GLU A 63 -17.23 -2.27 34.12
N ALA A 64 -17.92 -3.37 34.44
CA ALA A 64 -18.04 -4.51 33.55
C ALA A 64 -18.78 -4.14 32.25
N ALA A 65 -19.91 -3.43 32.34
CA ALA A 65 -20.63 -2.97 31.15
C ALA A 65 -19.84 -1.92 30.36
N LEU A 66 -19.13 -1.03 31.06
CA LEU A 66 -18.26 -0.01 30.48
C LEU A 66 -17.16 -0.65 29.63
N ASN A 67 -16.45 -1.64 30.18
CA ASN A 67 -15.38 -2.36 29.48
C ASN A 67 -15.93 -3.14 28.27
N ALA A 68 -17.08 -3.80 28.42
CA ALA A 68 -17.73 -4.50 27.30
C ALA A 68 -18.12 -3.52 26.18
N ARG A 69 -18.68 -2.35 26.53
CA ARG A 69 -19.06 -1.33 25.55
C ARG A 69 -17.83 -0.69 24.90
N ALA A 70 -16.78 -0.41 25.67
CA ALA A 70 -15.51 0.08 25.14
C ALA A 70 -14.89 -0.93 24.15
N ASP A 71 -14.96 -2.23 24.41
CA ASP A 71 -14.45 -3.28 23.51
C ASP A 71 -15.24 -3.37 22.20
N ASN A 72 -16.58 -3.31 22.27
CA ASN A 72 -17.44 -3.23 21.08
C ASN A 72 -17.05 -2.04 20.19
N ILE A 73 -16.84 -0.87 20.80
CA ILE A 73 -16.45 0.34 20.08
C ILE A 73 -15.01 0.25 19.54
N ARG A 74 -14.08 -0.32 20.30
CA ARG A 74 -12.71 -0.61 19.82
C ARG A 74 -12.76 -1.49 18.57
N THR A 75 -13.63 -2.48 18.53
CA THR A 75 -13.82 -3.35 17.36
C THR A 75 -14.31 -2.58 16.12
N LEU A 76 -15.09 -1.51 16.28
CA LEU A 76 -15.48 -0.64 15.16
C LEU A 76 -14.26 0.04 14.53
N PHE A 77 -13.36 0.59 15.35
CA PHE A 77 -12.15 1.24 14.84
C PHE A 77 -11.21 0.27 14.13
N LYS A 78 -11.14 -0.99 14.59
CA LYS A 78 -10.41 -2.06 13.87
C LYS A 78 -10.97 -2.32 12.47
N SER A 79 -12.24 -2.03 12.25
CA SER A 79 -12.89 -2.10 10.93
C SER A 79 -12.78 -0.81 10.10
N PHE A 80 -11.93 0.14 10.51
CA PHE A 80 -11.82 1.49 9.93
C PHE A 80 -13.13 2.28 9.93
N ARG A 81 -14.07 1.90 10.81
CA ARG A 81 -15.31 2.63 11.03
C ARG A 81 -15.19 3.45 12.30
N THR A 82 -15.57 4.71 12.22
CA THR A 82 -15.87 5.48 13.43
C THR A 82 -17.28 5.13 13.91
N PRO A 83 -17.56 5.21 15.22
CA PRO A 83 -18.91 5.01 15.74
C PRO A 83 -19.90 5.96 15.05
N GLY A 84 -20.97 5.40 14.51
CA GLY A 84 -22.07 6.14 13.90
C GLY A 84 -23.17 6.53 14.89
N GLY A 85 -24.07 7.41 14.44
CA GLY A 85 -25.25 7.84 15.19
C GLY A 85 -25.04 9.04 16.10
N GLU A 86 -26.08 9.34 16.87
CA GLU A 86 -26.13 10.45 17.82
C GLU A 86 -26.13 9.92 19.25
N SER A 87 -25.31 10.50 20.11
CA SER A 87 -25.34 10.23 21.54
C SER A 87 -26.64 10.74 22.18
N PRO A 88 -27.16 10.08 23.23
CA PRO A 88 -28.24 10.65 24.02
C PRO A 88 -27.77 11.97 24.66
N LEU A 89 -28.69 12.92 24.80
CA LEU A 89 -28.43 14.17 25.50
C LEU A 89 -28.07 13.85 26.97
N PRO A 90 -27.04 14.51 27.55
CA PRO A 90 -26.59 14.20 28.92
C PRO A 90 -27.70 14.30 29.98
N ALA A 91 -28.61 15.26 29.81
CA ALA A 91 -29.77 15.41 30.68
C ALA A 91 -30.82 14.32 30.39
N GLY A 92 -31.02 13.41 31.34
CA GLY A 92 -31.98 12.31 31.19
C GLY A 92 -31.56 11.29 30.12
N ALA A 93 -30.26 11.04 29.96
CA ALA A 93 -29.76 10.01 29.07
C ALA A 93 -30.42 8.65 29.37
N CYS A 94 -30.79 7.92 28.32
CA CYS A 94 -31.41 6.59 28.38
C CYS A 94 -32.82 6.55 28.99
N VAL A 95 -33.49 7.70 29.06
CA VAL A 95 -34.88 7.83 29.55
C VAL A 95 -35.82 8.25 28.41
N GLY A 96 -36.96 7.56 28.29
CA GLY A 96 -37.98 7.89 27.29
C GLY A 96 -37.43 7.80 25.86
N ALA A 97 -37.60 8.87 25.08
CA ALA A 97 -37.11 8.97 23.70
C ALA A 97 -35.62 9.35 23.60
N ASN A 98 -34.95 9.72 24.70
CA ASN A 98 -33.54 10.10 24.72
C ASN A 98 -32.63 8.86 24.74
N GLN A 99 -32.68 8.09 23.67
CA GLN A 99 -31.97 6.81 23.54
C GLN A 99 -30.71 6.92 22.68
N GLY A 100 -30.49 8.04 21.97
CA GLY A 100 -29.47 8.11 20.91
C GLY A 100 -29.75 7.15 19.75
N SER A 101 -28.79 6.97 18.85
CA SER A 101 -28.90 6.10 17.67
C SER A 101 -27.62 5.31 17.38
N GLU A 102 -27.77 4.27 16.56
CA GLU A 102 -26.69 3.42 16.04
C GLU A 102 -25.69 2.93 17.12
N ASP A 103 -24.40 3.20 16.94
CA ASP A 103 -23.32 2.74 17.83
C ASP A 103 -23.25 3.55 19.13
N MET A 104 -23.81 4.77 19.13
CA MET A 104 -23.80 5.70 20.26
C MET A 104 -25.04 5.60 21.17
N LYS A 105 -26.03 4.78 20.80
CA LYS A 105 -27.28 4.64 21.56
C LYS A 105 -27.11 4.08 22.97
N CYS A 106 -28.15 4.22 23.78
CA CYS A 106 -28.28 3.56 25.06
C CYS A 106 -28.42 2.04 24.90
N GLU A 107 -27.65 1.30 25.70
CA GLU A 107 -27.76 -0.14 25.84
C GLU A 107 -27.95 -0.50 27.31
N GLU A 108 -28.93 -1.37 27.57
CA GLU A 108 -29.19 -1.90 28.91
C GLU A 108 -28.71 -3.35 28.98
N THR A 109 -27.95 -3.67 30.04
CA THR A 109 -27.53 -5.04 30.37
C THR A 109 -27.77 -5.31 31.85
N THR A 110 -27.80 -6.58 32.25
CA THR A 110 -27.91 -6.96 33.67
C THR A 110 -26.64 -7.66 34.11
N ILE A 111 -25.95 -7.09 35.10
CA ILE A 111 -24.69 -7.63 35.63
C ILE A 111 -24.84 -7.80 37.15
N ALA A 112 -24.62 -9.03 37.63
CA ALA A 112 -24.79 -9.40 39.04
C ALA A 112 -26.13 -8.94 39.65
N GLY A 113 -27.22 -9.07 38.88
CA GLY A 113 -28.58 -8.71 39.30
C GLY A 113 -28.91 -7.20 39.27
N ARG A 114 -28.01 -6.36 38.76
CA ARG A 114 -28.22 -4.91 38.60
C ARG A 114 -28.44 -4.56 37.14
N LYS A 115 -29.40 -3.68 36.88
CA LYS A 115 -29.55 -3.07 35.56
C LYS A 115 -28.44 -2.06 35.36
N VAL A 116 -27.77 -2.11 34.22
CA VAL A 116 -26.68 -1.20 33.88
C VAL A 116 -26.98 -0.61 32.51
N GLN A 117 -27.00 0.71 32.43
CA GLN A 117 -27.21 1.45 31.19
C GLN A 117 -25.90 2.05 30.74
N SER A 118 -25.57 1.93 29.45
CA SER A 118 -24.35 2.49 28.88
C SER A 118 -24.61 3.16 27.54
N TYR A 119 -23.82 4.19 27.24
CA TYR A 119 -23.84 4.89 25.95
C TYR A 119 -22.46 5.48 25.65
N VAL A 120 -22.26 5.88 24.40
CA VAL A 120 -21.01 6.48 23.92
C VAL A 120 -21.27 7.93 23.57
N GLN A 121 -20.38 8.81 24.03
CA GLN A 121 -20.39 10.22 23.70
C GLN A 121 -19.13 10.59 22.91
N GLN A 122 -19.30 11.14 21.71
CA GLN A 122 -18.22 11.89 21.07
C GLN A 122 -18.02 13.19 21.87
N SER A 123 -16.84 13.34 22.48
CA SER A 123 -16.59 14.42 23.44
C SER A 123 -16.27 15.72 22.73
N GLU A 124 -15.62 15.65 21.56
CA GLU A 124 -15.21 16.79 20.74
C GLU A 124 -15.23 16.38 19.25
N ASP A 125 -15.30 17.36 18.35
CA ASP A 125 -15.10 17.13 16.92
C ASP A 125 -13.66 16.67 16.62
N PRO A 126 -13.41 15.89 15.56
CA PRO A 126 -12.07 15.46 15.19
C PRO A 126 -11.14 16.66 14.96
N TYR A 127 -9.92 16.61 15.51
CA TYR A 127 -8.92 17.67 15.34
C TYR A 127 -7.54 17.12 15.01
N SER A 128 -6.75 17.93 14.31
CA SER A 128 -5.38 17.57 13.92
C SER A 128 -4.43 17.67 15.11
N ILE A 129 -3.53 16.69 15.23
CA ILE A 129 -2.47 16.62 16.23
C ILE A 129 -1.11 16.38 15.60
N VAL A 130 -0.06 16.77 16.32
CA VAL A 130 1.28 16.19 16.17
C VAL A 130 1.51 15.33 17.39
N VAL A 131 1.84 14.06 17.19
CA VAL A 131 2.11 13.13 18.29
C VAL A 131 3.27 13.65 19.12
N ALA A 132 3.06 13.78 20.43
CA ALA A 132 4.00 14.41 21.33
C ALA A 132 5.31 13.62 21.46
N SER A 133 6.40 14.32 21.80
CA SER A 133 7.68 13.68 22.10
C SER A 133 7.54 12.74 23.31
N GLY A 134 8.15 11.56 23.22
CA GLY A 134 8.03 10.50 24.23
C GLY A 134 6.79 9.61 24.07
N GLU A 135 5.87 9.93 23.15
CA GLU A 135 4.82 8.99 22.73
C GLU A 135 5.26 8.16 21.53
N ARG A 136 4.62 7.01 21.34
CA ARG A 136 4.85 6.16 20.17
C ARG A 136 4.46 6.92 18.90
N PHE A 137 5.32 6.89 17.87
CA PHE A 137 5.17 7.66 16.64
C PHE A 137 5.26 9.19 16.83
N ALA A 138 6.03 9.63 17.83
CA ALA A 138 6.33 11.04 18.06
C ALA A 138 6.72 11.79 16.77
N GLY A 139 6.15 12.98 16.59
CA GLY A 139 6.39 13.83 15.43
C GLY A 139 5.61 13.46 14.17
N LEU A 140 4.80 12.39 14.19
CA LEU A 140 3.81 12.15 13.14
C LEU A 140 2.58 13.02 13.35
N THR A 141 2.00 13.50 12.25
CA THR A 141 0.71 14.17 12.25
C THR A 141 -0.43 13.16 12.18
N GLY A 142 -1.55 13.46 12.80
CA GLY A 142 -2.74 12.61 12.75
C GLY A 142 -3.99 13.37 13.11
N GLU A 143 -5.13 12.73 12.99
CA GLU A 143 -6.40 13.22 13.50
C GLU A 143 -6.75 12.46 14.78
N GLU A 144 -7.19 13.19 15.79
CA GLU A 144 -7.58 12.64 17.08
C GLU A 144 -9.06 12.93 17.33
N THR A 145 -9.78 11.92 17.82
CA THR A 145 -11.18 12.07 18.22
C THR A 145 -11.38 11.45 19.60
N PRO A 146 -11.76 12.27 20.62
CA PRO A 146 -12.02 11.77 21.95
C PRO A 146 -13.45 11.22 22.08
N TYR A 147 -13.55 9.98 22.56
CA TYR A 147 -14.81 9.33 22.88
C TYR A 147 -14.86 9.00 24.36
N THR A 148 -16.03 9.20 24.97
CA THR A 148 -16.30 8.84 26.35
C THR A 148 -17.40 7.80 26.39
N VAL A 149 -17.08 6.60 26.88
CA VAL A 149 -18.11 5.63 27.27
C VAL A 149 -18.59 6.01 28.65
N ARG A 150 -19.91 6.04 28.84
CA ARG A 150 -20.52 6.21 30.15
C ARG A 150 -21.31 4.97 30.51
N SER A 151 -21.23 4.56 31.76
CA SER A 151 -21.99 3.45 32.30
C SER A 151 -22.57 3.80 33.67
N GLN A 152 -23.84 3.45 33.88
CA GLN A 152 -24.58 3.72 35.09
C GLN A 152 -25.26 2.45 35.58
N ALA A 153 -24.93 2.00 36.79
CA ALA A 153 -25.63 0.91 37.45
C ALA A 153 -26.82 1.45 38.24
N LEU A 154 -27.98 0.81 38.09
CA LEU A 154 -29.23 1.14 38.76
C LEU A 154 -29.61 0.07 39.77
N ASN A 155 -30.18 0.48 40.90
CA ASN A 155 -30.79 -0.43 41.86
C ASN A 155 -32.17 -0.91 41.38
N ALA A 156 -32.80 -1.80 42.17
CA ALA A 156 -34.13 -2.34 41.87
C ALA A 156 -35.24 -1.27 41.79
N ALA A 157 -35.04 -0.08 42.37
CA ALA A 157 -35.96 1.05 42.28
C ALA A 157 -35.68 1.98 41.09
N GLY A 158 -34.65 1.68 40.28
CA GLY A 158 -34.24 2.49 39.13
C GLY A 158 -33.34 3.69 39.48
N ASN A 159 -32.88 3.81 40.74
CA ASN A 159 -31.99 4.89 41.13
C ASN A 159 -30.52 4.53 40.85
N PRO A 160 -29.66 5.49 40.45
CA PRO A 160 -28.24 5.27 40.25
C PRO A 160 -27.53 4.80 41.54
N GLU A 161 -26.81 3.68 41.48
CA GLU A 161 -25.90 3.21 42.54
C GLU A 161 -24.45 3.61 42.29
N ALA A 162 -24.03 3.67 41.02
CA ALA A 162 -22.68 4.05 40.62
C ALA A 162 -22.62 4.53 39.17
N LEU A 163 -21.68 5.42 38.88
CA LEU A 163 -21.33 5.87 37.53
C LEU A 163 -19.85 5.59 37.27
N ALA A 164 -19.55 5.09 36.08
CA ALA A 164 -18.20 4.88 35.59
C ALA A 164 -18.07 5.50 34.19
N ASN A 165 -16.98 6.23 33.97
CA ASN A 165 -16.67 6.84 32.69
C ASN A 165 -15.29 6.38 32.22
N MET A 166 -15.17 6.10 30.93
CA MET A 166 -13.89 5.80 30.28
C MET A 166 -13.75 6.72 29.07
N THR A 167 -12.67 7.51 29.04
CA THR A 167 -12.31 8.30 27.87
C THR A 167 -11.16 7.64 27.15
N PHE A 168 -11.34 7.42 25.85
CA PHE A 168 -10.30 6.96 24.95
C PHE A 168 -10.25 7.86 23.72
N ARG A 169 -9.05 8.03 23.18
CA ARG A 169 -8.83 8.78 21.96
C ARG A 169 -8.54 7.83 20.82
N SER A 170 -9.32 7.94 19.76
CA SER A 170 -8.96 7.32 18.48
C SER A 170 -7.97 8.22 17.78
N ARG A 171 -6.83 7.68 17.38
CA ARG A 171 -5.83 8.39 16.57
C ARG A 171 -5.72 7.74 15.22
N VAL A 172 -5.85 8.57 14.21
CA VAL A 172 -5.83 8.18 12.81
C VAL A 172 -4.62 8.84 12.16
N VAL A 173 -3.62 8.05 11.80
CA VAL A 173 -2.32 8.57 11.33
C VAL A 173 -2.08 8.11 9.88
N PRO A 174 -1.83 9.06 8.95
CA PRO A 174 -1.47 8.74 7.57
C PRO A 174 -0.18 7.91 7.45
N LEU A 175 -0.24 6.81 6.70
CA LEU A 175 0.86 5.85 6.53
C LEU A 175 2.05 6.40 5.74
N PHE A 176 1.82 7.34 4.81
CA PHE A 176 2.92 7.91 4.00
C PHE A 176 3.88 8.81 4.79
N GLN A 177 3.68 8.94 6.10
CA GLN A 177 4.64 9.56 7.02
C GLN A 177 5.75 8.62 7.50
N PHE A 178 5.61 7.31 7.25
CA PHE A 178 6.71 6.36 7.43
C PHE A 178 7.63 6.37 6.21
N ALA A 179 8.92 6.24 6.44
CA ALA A 179 9.86 5.90 5.38
C ALA A 179 9.54 4.52 4.80
N VAL A 180 9.30 3.55 5.69
CA VAL A 180 8.93 2.18 5.34
C VAL A 180 7.91 1.65 6.34
N PHE A 181 6.77 1.13 5.85
CA PHE A 181 5.73 0.48 6.66
C PHE A 181 5.32 -0.86 6.04
N PHE A 182 5.40 -1.95 6.79
CA PHE A 182 4.96 -3.28 6.34
C PHE A 182 3.92 -3.87 7.30
N ASP A 183 2.78 -4.37 6.81
CA ASP A 183 1.78 -5.11 7.61
C ASP A 183 2.18 -6.58 7.88
N LYS A 184 3.45 -6.89 7.67
CA LYS A 184 4.03 -8.24 7.64
C LYS A 184 5.51 -8.14 7.95
N ASP A 185 6.23 -9.25 7.98
CA ASP A 185 7.66 -9.23 8.24
C ASP A 185 8.38 -8.33 7.23
N MET A 186 9.26 -7.49 7.76
CA MET A 186 10.10 -6.60 6.98
C MET A 186 11.52 -7.13 6.99
N GLU A 187 12.13 -7.27 5.82
CA GLU A 187 13.53 -7.67 5.71
C GLU A 187 14.34 -6.63 4.93
N PHE A 188 15.48 -6.28 5.51
CA PHE A 188 16.62 -5.68 4.83
C PHE A 188 17.66 -6.79 4.74
N ASP A 189 17.89 -7.28 3.53
CA ASP A 189 18.86 -8.32 3.23
C ASP A 189 19.78 -7.84 2.11
N ASN A 190 21.09 -8.01 2.28
CA ASN A 190 22.12 -7.63 1.32
C ASN A 190 21.90 -6.25 0.69
N THR A 191 21.60 -5.27 1.53
CA THR A 191 21.37 -3.91 1.06
C THR A 191 22.69 -3.32 0.58
N ALA A 192 22.74 -2.92 -0.69
CA ALA A 192 23.66 -1.85 -1.10
C ALA A 192 23.52 -0.64 -0.15
N LYS A 193 24.49 0.28 -0.11
CA LYS A 193 24.42 1.47 0.76
C LYS A 193 23.03 2.12 0.72
N LEU A 194 22.31 2.02 1.82
CA LEU A 194 20.91 2.43 1.95
C LEU A 194 20.76 3.24 3.22
N SER A 195 20.22 4.46 3.09
CA SER A 195 19.85 5.30 4.23
C SER A 195 18.40 5.75 4.12
N PHE A 196 17.67 5.70 5.23
CA PHE A 196 16.33 6.26 5.34
C PHE A 196 16.29 7.31 6.43
N THR A 197 15.68 8.45 6.13
CA THR A 197 15.24 9.40 7.15
C THR A 197 13.79 9.13 7.50
N GLY A 198 13.45 9.16 8.79
CA GLY A 198 12.07 9.01 9.26
C GLY A 198 11.67 7.61 9.73
N PRO A 199 10.42 7.46 10.20
CA PRO A 199 10.00 6.28 10.96
C PRO A 199 9.88 5.03 10.09
N ILE A 200 10.23 3.89 10.66
CA ILE A 200 10.11 2.56 10.06
C ILE A 200 9.27 1.69 11.01
N HIS A 201 8.29 0.98 10.44
CA HIS A 201 7.42 0.12 11.21
C HIS A 201 7.09 -1.19 10.48
N SER A 202 6.98 -2.29 11.24
CA SER A 202 6.44 -3.55 10.76
C SER A 202 5.43 -4.14 11.74
N ASN A 203 4.25 -4.55 11.26
CA ASN A 203 3.32 -5.39 12.04
C ASN A 203 3.77 -6.86 12.14
N GLY A 204 4.87 -7.22 11.47
CA GLY A 204 5.59 -8.48 11.65
C GLY A 204 6.93 -8.26 12.36
N ASN A 205 7.83 -9.23 12.21
CA ASN A 205 9.22 -9.12 12.64
C ASN A 205 10.00 -8.20 11.69
N ILE A 206 11.06 -7.55 12.20
CA ILE A 206 12.04 -6.83 11.35
C ILE A 206 13.35 -7.61 11.33
N PHE A 207 13.88 -7.86 10.13
CA PHE A 207 15.18 -8.49 9.90
C PHE A 207 16.15 -7.46 9.33
N LEU A 208 17.24 -7.19 10.05
CA LEU A 208 18.23 -6.18 9.71
C LEU A 208 19.55 -6.84 9.34
N ASP A 209 19.89 -6.78 8.06
CA ASP A 209 21.19 -7.17 7.53
C ASP A 209 21.57 -6.30 6.32
N SER A 210 22.83 -5.89 6.22
CA SER A 210 23.31 -5.15 5.04
C SER A 210 24.16 -6.00 4.10
N GLY A 211 24.45 -7.26 4.42
CA GLY A 211 25.26 -8.15 3.59
C GLY A 211 26.76 -7.90 3.68
N THR A 212 27.54 -8.68 2.91
CA THR A 212 29.00 -8.66 2.93
C THR A 212 29.60 -7.55 2.07
N GLY A 213 30.64 -6.89 2.60
CA GLY A 213 31.51 -5.98 1.84
C GLY A 213 31.67 -4.62 2.50
N THR A 214 32.66 -3.85 2.04
CA THR A 214 32.85 -2.45 2.49
C THR A 214 31.89 -1.47 1.82
N ASP A 215 31.19 -1.92 0.77
CA ASP A 215 30.21 -1.14 0.01
C ASP A 215 28.75 -1.45 0.36
N THR A 216 28.52 -2.09 1.49
CA THR A 216 27.18 -2.32 2.04
C THR A 216 27.02 -1.64 3.39
N SER A 217 25.88 -0.96 3.58
CA SER A 217 25.53 -0.34 4.84
C SER A 217 24.03 -0.06 4.89
N LEU A 218 23.42 -0.25 6.06
CA LEU A 218 22.04 0.18 6.33
C LEU A 218 22.07 1.26 7.42
N THR A 219 21.54 2.43 7.11
CA THR A 219 21.48 3.59 8.00
C THR A 219 20.02 3.98 8.20
N LEU A 220 19.53 3.92 9.44
CA LEU A 220 18.14 4.22 9.79
C LEU A 220 18.10 5.49 10.65
N GLU A 221 17.80 6.63 10.04
CA GLU A 221 17.77 7.96 10.64
C GLU A 221 16.34 8.30 11.10
N GLY A 222 15.82 7.52 12.05
CA GLY A 222 14.47 7.69 12.59
C GLY A 222 14.07 6.60 13.58
N GLN A 223 12.82 6.64 14.04
CA GLN A 223 12.27 5.61 14.92
C GLN A 223 12.11 4.28 14.17
N VAL A 224 12.51 3.16 14.77
CA VAL A 224 12.32 1.81 14.25
C VAL A 224 11.44 1.04 15.23
N THR A 225 10.26 0.60 14.78
CA THR A 225 9.32 -0.13 15.62
C THR A 225 8.85 -1.43 14.99
N SER A 226 8.58 -2.44 15.80
CA SER A 226 8.01 -3.71 15.34
C SER A 226 6.92 -4.18 16.31
N ALA A 227 5.81 -4.69 15.75
CA ALA A 227 4.78 -5.34 16.54
C ALA A 227 5.28 -6.63 17.24
N TYR A 228 6.30 -7.27 16.65
CA TYR A 228 6.97 -8.46 17.17
C TYR A 228 8.48 -8.17 17.36
N ASP A 229 9.36 -9.08 16.98
CA ASP A 229 10.78 -9.01 17.28
C ASP A 229 11.59 -8.30 16.18
N ILE A 230 12.69 -7.68 16.60
CA ILE A 230 13.69 -7.11 15.69
C ILE A 230 14.96 -7.96 15.76
N TYR A 231 15.25 -8.64 14.65
CA TYR A 231 16.39 -9.53 14.48
C TYR A 231 17.53 -8.82 13.77
N ARG A 232 18.75 -8.97 14.31
CA ARG A 232 19.98 -8.57 13.64
C ARG A 232 20.57 -9.77 12.88
N ARG A 233 19.87 -10.18 11.81
CA ARG A 233 20.23 -11.27 10.89
C ARG A 233 19.35 -11.22 9.62
N GLN A 234 19.70 -12.03 8.62
CA GLN A 234 18.82 -12.31 7.49
C GLN A 234 17.64 -13.21 7.92
N LYS A 235 16.47 -13.07 7.29
CA LYS A 235 15.32 -13.96 7.56
C LYS A 235 15.55 -15.38 7.02
N LYS A 236 16.19 -15.47 5.85
CA LYS A 236 16.43 -16.71 5.11
C LYS A 236 17.46 -17.65 5.72
N ASP A 237 18.45 -17.07 6.40
CA ASP A 237 19.65 -17.74 6.90
C ASP A 237 20.05 -17.15 8.24
N ASN A 238 20.72 -17.94 9.07
CA ASN A 238 21.30 -17.51 10.34
C ASN A 238 22.59 -16.67 10.16
N ILE A 239 22.57 -15.74 9.21
CA ILE A 239 23.69 -14.89 8.85
C ILE A 239 23.47 -13.49 9.40
N CYS A 240 24.50 -12.95 10.06
CA CYS A 240 24.59 -11.54 10.45
C CYS A 240 25.89 -10.93 9.92
N GLN A 241 25.77 -9.96 9.03
CA GLN A 241 26.87 -9.32 8.30
C GLN A 241 26.61 -7.83 8.06
N GLY A 242 27.67 -7.12 7.66
CA GLY A 242 27.60 -5.71 7.29
C GLY A 242 27.39 -4.74 8.48
N SER A 243 27.30 -3.46 8.15
CA SER A 243 27.05 -2.39 9.12
C SER A 243 25.57 -1.99 9.12
N VAL A 244 24.95 -1.98 10.30
CA VAL A 244 23.59 -1.47 10.54
C VAL A 244 23.69 -0.37 11.59
N LEU A 245 23.39 0.86 11.20
CA LEU A 245 23.44 2.05 12.04
C LEU A 245 22.01 2.56 12.24
N ILE A 246 21.64 2.87 13.48
CA ILE A 246 20.32 3.42 13.81
C ILE A 246 20.52 4.70 14.64
N ALA A 247 19.75 5.74 14.33
CA ALA A 247 19.78 6.98 15.09
C ALA A 247 19.27 6.75 16.52
N ALA A 248 20.07 7.13 17.51
CA ALA A 248 19.64 7.25 18.90
C ALA A 248 18.78 8.53 19.08
N GLN A 249 18.18 8.67 20.27
CA GLN A 249 17.33 9.82 20.62
C GLN A 249 18.05 11.18 20.48
N ASP A 250 19.37 11.21 20.67
CA ASP A 250 20.22 12.40 20.46
C ASP A 250 20.66 12.60 19.01
N THR A 251 20.10 11.84 18.06
CA THR A 251 20.41 11.80 16.62
C THR A 251 21.77 11.22 16.24
N SER A 252 22.57 10.75 17.22
CA SER A 252 23.82 10.06 16.91
C SER A 252 23.56 8.69 16.25
N MET A 253 24.36 8.35 15.24
CA MET A 253 24.24 7.07 14.53
C MET A 253 24.97 5.97 15.31
N VAL A 254 24.22 5.02 15.87
CA VAL A 254 24.75 3.96 16.73
C VAL A 254 24.58 2.59 16.06
N ALA A 255 25.67 1.81 16.01
CA ALA A 255 25.65 0.48 15.41
C ALA A 255 24.81 -0.52 16.22
N LEU A 256 24.01 -1.33 15.52
CA LEU A 256 23.38 -2.54 16.04
C LEU A 256 24.32 -3.73 15.77
N PRO A 257 25.07 -4.22 16.78
CA PRO A 257 26.12 -5.20 16.57
C PRO A 257 25.57 -6.58 16.20
N CYS A 258 26.35 -7.38 15.48
CA CYS A 258 26.09 -8.81 15.36
C CYS A 258 26.34 -9.50 16.71
N SER A 259 25.37 -10.28 17.19
CA SER A 259 25.55 -11.17 18.33
C SER A 259 26.01 -12.55 17.85
N SER A 260 26.64 -13.33 18.73
CA SER A 260 26.90 -14.75 18.47
C SER A 260 25.62 -15.62 18.55
N ALA A 261 24.53 -15.07 19.10
CA ALA A 261 23.22 -15.70 19.21
C ALA A 261 22.23 -14.98 18.29
N VAL A 262 22.43 -15.11 16.97
CA VAL A 262 21.68 -14.38 15.93
C VAL A 262 20.17 -14.66 15.93
N ASP A 263 19.76 -15.80 16.49
CA ASP A 263 18.35 -16.20 16.62
C ASP A 263 17.66 -15.63 17.86
N THR A 264 18.40 -14.90 18.70
CA THR A 264 17.86 -14.22 19.87
C THR A 264 17.79 -12.73 19.59
N PRO A 265 16.59 -12.12 19.56
CA PRO A 265 16.45 -10.68 19.37
C PRO A 265 16.99 -9.93 20.59
N TYR A 266 17.35 -8.65 20.39
CA TYR A 266 17.70 -7.80 21.52
C TYR A 266 16.45 -7.38 22.30
N THR A 267 16.60 -7.13 23.60
CA THR A 267 15.48 -6.76 24.46
C THR A 267 15.16 -5.26 24.35
N ASN A 268 13.94 -4.87 24.71
CA ASN A 268 13.58 -3.45 24.81
C ASN A 268 14.43 -2.68 25.84
N ASP A 269 14.95 -3.33 26.89
CA ASP A 269 15.89 -2.70 27.82
C ASP A 269 17.24 -2.39 27.15
N TYR A 270 17.73 -3.29 26.29
CA TYR A 270 18.91 -3.04 25.47
C TYR A 270 18.68 -1.85 24.53
N TYR A 271 17.55 -1.84 23.83
CA TYR A 271 17.21 -0.76 22.91
C TYR A 271 17.07 0.59 23.63
N LYS A 272 16.38 0.62 24.77
CA LYS A 272 16.21 1.83 25.58
C LYS A 272 17.54 2.39 26.06
N THR A 273 18.43 1.53 26.53
CA THR A 273 19.75 1.95 27.03
C THR A 273 20.65 2.48 25.90
N ARG A 274 20.58 1.87 24.71
CA ARG A 274 21.48 2.19 23.59
C ARG A 274 20.97 3.31 22.68
N TYR A 275 19.65 3.39 22.50
CA TYR A 275 19.01 4.26 21.51
C TYR A 275 18.02 5.26 22.13
N GLY A 276 17.75 5.22 23.43
CA GLY A 276 16.89 6.20 24.11
C GLY A 276 15.40 6.11 23.71
N GLY A 277 14.94 4.95 23.22
CA GLY A 277 13.55 4.73 22.83
C GLY A 277 13.22 5.00 21.36
N THR A 278 14.22 5.26 20.51
CA THR A 278 14.02 5.29 19.05
C THR A 278 13.89 3.89 18.45
N VAL A 279 14.28 2.83 19.16
CA VAL A 279 14.08 1.44 18.75
C VAL A 279 13.20 0.74 19.77
N GLU A 280 12.11 0.13 19.31
CA GLU A 280 11.15 -0.57 20.17
C GLU A 280 10.56 -1.79 19.45
N SER A 281 10.59 -2.95 20.09
CA SER A 281 9.98 -4.20 19.61
C SER A 281 8.75 -4.53 20.46
N ASN A 282 7.95 -5.50 20.03
CA ASN A 282 6.80 -6.01 20.77
C ASN A 282 5.76 -4.92 21.12
N ILE A 283 5.54 -3.98 20.19
CA ILE A 283 4.65 -2.83 20.41
C ILE A 283 3.16 -3.11 20.15
N GLY A 284 2.84 -4.30 19.61
CA GLY A 284 1.50 -4.66 19.13
C GLY A 284 1.26 -4.19 17.69
N GLU A 285 0.37 -4.90 17.00
CA GLU A 285 -0.01 -4.61 15.61
C GLU A 285 -0.84 -3.32 15.53
N LEU A 286 -0.57 -2.52 14.51
CA LEU A 286 -1.38 -1.37 14.13
C LEU A 286 -2.50 -1.82 13.18
N ASP A 287 -3.73 -1.37 13.42
CA ASP A 287 -4.82 -1.68 12.51
C ASP A 287 -4.64 -0.87 11.21
N VAL A 288 -4.39 -1.56 10.09
CA VAL A 288 -4.26 -0.97 8.73
C VAL A 288 -5.31 -1.47 7.73
N PRO A 289 -5.64 -0.69 6.68
CA PRO A 289 -6.60 -1.10 5.68
C PRO A 289 -6.13 -2.36 4.94
N SER A 290 -7.05 -3.22 4.52
CA SER A 290 -6.70 -4.36 3.66
C SER A 290 -6.38 -3.90 2.24
N ILE A 291 -5.45 -4.59 1.57
CA ILE A 291 -5.18 -4.40 0.13
C ILE A 291 -6.43 -4.65 -0.74
N ALA A 292 -7.41 -5.41 -0.23
CA ALA A 292 -8.71 -5.60 -0.88
C ALA A 292 -9.47 -4.28 -1.08
N ALA A 293 -9.15 -3.22 -0.35
CA ALA A 293 -9.70 -1.89 -0.57
C ALA A 293 -9.35 -1.32 -1.96
N LEU A 294 -8.31 -1.84 -2.62
CA LEU A 294 -7.96 -1.47 -3.98
C LEU A 294 -8.88 -2.13 -5.02
N GLN A 295 -9.67 -3.16 -4.67
CA GLN A 295 -10.54 -3.85 -5.62
C GLN A 295 -11.74 -2.98 -6.05
N PRO A 296 -12.16 -3.03 -7.33
CA PRO A 296 -13.19 -2.16 -7.89
C PRO A 296 -14.60 -2.63 -7.52
N THR A 297 -14.98 -2.49 -6.25
CA THR A 297 -16.34 -2.80 -5.77
C THR A 297 -17.18 -1.55 -5.57
N PRO A 298 -18.52 -1.63 -5.65
CA PRO A 298 -19.39 -0.48 -5.39
C PRO A 298 -19.26 0.11 -3.99
N SER A 299 -18.69 -0.59 -3.02
CA SER A 299 -18.47 -0.09 -1.66
C SER A 299 -17.02 0.25 -1.35
N ALA A 300 -16.08 -0.02 -2.26
CA ALA A 300 -14.65 0.26 -2.03
C ALA A 300 -14.38 1.77 -2.01
N GLU A 301 -13.62 2.22 -1.00
CA GLU A 301 -13.32 3.64 -0.79
C GLU A 301 -12.66 4.27 -2.01
N TYR A 302 -11.60 3.64 -2.54
CA TYR A 302 -10.86 4.18 -3.69
C TYR A 302 -11.69 4.21 -4.97
N TRP A 303 -12.60 3.25 -5.17
CA TRP A 303 -13.54 3.31 -6.29
C TRP A 303 -14.55 4.44 -6.11
N GLN A 304 -15.17 4.56 -4.93
CA GLN A 304 -16.23 5.55 -4.69
C GLN A 304 -15.72 6.98 -4.67
N LYS A 305 -14.53 7.22 -4.09
CA LYS A 305 -13.95 8.55 -3.95
C LYS A 305 -13.06 9.00 -5.10
N ALA A 306 -12.82 8.14 -6.10
CA ALA A 306 -12.07 8.55 -7.29
C ALA A 306 -12.77 9.71 -8.02
N ASP A 307 -11.99 10.72 -8.41
CA ASP A 307 -12.45 11.79 -9.30
C ASP A 307 -12.52 11.29 -10.75
N VAL A 308 -11.57 10.44 -11.14
CA VAL A 308 -11.46 9.89 -12.49
C VAL A 308 -11.37 8.38 -12.43
N ARG A 309 -12.14 7.67 -13.26
CA ARG A 309 -12.09 6.20 -13.38
C ARG A 309 -11.86 5.81 -14.82
N ILE A 310 -10.84 5.00 -15.06
CA ILE A 310 -10.45 4.50 -16.37
C ILE A 310 -10.53 2.97 -16.34
N VAL A 311 -11.29 2.39 -17.26
CA VAL A 311 -11.47 0.94 -17.35
C VAL A 311 -11.03 0.47 -18.72
N LEU A 312 -10.14 -0.52 -18.76
CA LEU A 312 -9.89 -1.31 -19.96
C LEU A 312 -10.90 -2.46 -20.02
N LYS A 313 -11.93 -2.32 -20.84
CA LYS A 313 -13.02 -3.29 -20.91
C LYS A 313 -12.82 -4.28 -22.04
N ARG A 314 -13.02 -5.57 -21.77
CA ARG A 314 -13.12 -6.60 -22.81
C ARG A 314 -14.42 -6.48 -23.61
N LYS A 315 -14.34 -6.53 -24.95
CA LYS A 315 -15.45 -6.37 -25.88
C LYS A 315 -16.25 -7.66 -26.06
N THR A 316 -15.57 -8.80 -26.21
CA THR A 316 -16.22 -10.10 -26.37
C THR A 316 -16.36 -10.87 -25.05
N ALA A 317 -17.19 -11.90 -25.07
CA ALA A 317 -17.45 -12.74 -23.90
C ALA A 317 -16.20 -13.49 -23.44
N VAL A 318 -16.15 -13.79 -22.15
CA VAL A 318 -15.03 -14.51 -21.54
C VAL A 318 -14.89 -15.92 -22.12
N SER A 319 -13.70 -16.25 -22.64
CA SER A 319 -13.32 -17.61 -23.05
C SER A 319 -12.34 -18.19 -22.04
N SER A 320 -12.51 -19.48 -21.69
CA SER A 320 -11.59 -20.22 -20.81
C SER A 320 -10.23 -20.51 -21.45
N THR A 321 -10.10 -20.30 -22.77
CA THR A 321 -8.84 -20.48 -23.52
C THR A 321 -8.30 -19.11 -23.92
N PHE A 322 -7.17 -18.71 -23.34
CA PHE A 322 -6.46 -17.50 -23.74
C PHE A 322 -5.56 -17.81 -24.95
N THR A 323 -5.86 -17.23 -26.10
CA THR A 323 -5.03 -17.34 -27.31
C THR A 323 -4.54 -15.97 -27.74
N SER A 324 -3.39 -15.89 -28.42
CA SER A 324 -2.83 -14.66 -29.00
C SER A 324 -3.75 -13.93 -29.99
N ALA A 325 -4.86 -14.54 -30.41
CA ALA A 325 -5.91 -13.92 -31.22
C ALA A 325 -6.78 -12.89 -30.47
N ASN A 326 -6.65 -12.75 -29.14
CA ASN A 326 -7.53 -11.91 -28.31
C ASN A 326 -6.94 -10.51 -28.00
N TYR A 327 -5.82 -10.12 -28.61
CA TYR A 327 -5.17 -8.85 -28.28
C TYR A 327 -5.96 -7.61 -28.74
N ASP A 328 -6.80 -7.73 -29.78
CA ASP A 328 -7.67 -6.64 -30.26
C ASP A 328 -9.03 -6.59 -29.54
N ASP A 329 -9.22 -7.39 -28.48
CA ASP A 329 -10.51 -7.59 -27.82
C ASP A 329 -10.80 -6.60 -26.69
N PHE A 330 -9.98 -5.57 -26.51
CA PHE A 330 -10.14 -4.59 -25.42
C PHE A 330 -10.43 -3.19 -25.94
N GLU A 331 -11.11 -2.39 -25.11
CA GLU A 331 -11.41 -0.98 -25.34
C GLU A 331 -11.26 -0.22 -24.02
N PRO A 332 -10.35 0.77 -23.93
CA PRO A 332 -10.30 1.68 -22.79
C PRO A 332 -11.41 2.73 -22.88
N TYR A 333 -11.96 3.13 -21.73
CA TYR A 333 -12.82 4.33 -21.63
C TYR A 333 -12.98 4.80 -20.18
N PHE A 334 -13.53 6.01 -20.02
CA PHE A 334 -13.86 6.60 -18.73
C PHE A 334 -15.24 6.17 -18.25
N VAL A 335 -15.41 6.08 -16.93
CA VAL A 335 -16.71 5.76 -16.32
C VAL A 335 -17.03 6.64 -15.11
N SER A 336 -18.33 6.78 -14.82
CA SER A 336 -18.80 7.35 -13.55
C SER A 336 -18.56 6.40 -12.37
N SER A 337 -18.81 6.85 -11.14
CA SER A 337 -18.82 6.00 -9.94
C SER A 337 -19.82 4.84 -10.01
N THR A 338 -20.87 4.98 -10.83
CA THR A 338 -21.87 3.93 -11.10
C THR A 338 -21.53 3.04 -12.29
N GLY A 339 -20.34 3.20 -12.88
CA GLY A 339 -19.88 2.39 -14.01
C GLY A 339 -20.46 2.79 -15.37
N GLN A 340 -21.19 3.91 -15.45
CA GLN A 340 -21.72 4.42 -16.71
C GLN A 340 -20.59 4.99 -17.56
N ARG A 341 -20.53 4.61 -18.85
CA ARG A 341 -19.51 5.10 -19.78
C ARG A 341 -19.65 6.61 -19.97
N LEU A 342 -18.53 7.32 -19.89
CA LEU A 342 -18.43 8.75 -20.10
C LEU A 342 -17.75 9.04 -21.44
N ASN A 343 -18.31 9.98 -22.21
CA ASN A 343 -17.81 10.34 -23.53
C ASN A 343 -16.75 11.45 -23.40
N VAL A 344 -15.50 11.04 -23.17
CA VAL A 344 -14.34 11.93 -23.04
C VAL A 344 -13.41 11.73 -24.25
N ASN A 345 -13.02 12.81 -24.90
CA ASN A 345 -12.35 12.78 -26.22
C ASN A 345 -10.82 12.61 -26.18
N CYS A 346 -10.28 11.96 -25.14
CA CYS A 346 -8.83 11.78 -24.96
C CYS A 346 -8.38 10.31 -24.87
N VAL A 347 -9.17 9.40 -25.46
CA VAL A 347 -8.93 7.96 -25.49
C VAL A 347 -8.66 7.48 -26.91
N ASP A 348 -7.71 6.56 -27.07
CA ASP A 348 -7.55 5.76 -28.28
C ASP A 348 -8.02 4.33 -28.04
N THR A 349 -8.91 3.86 -28.92
CA THR A 349 -9.55 2.54 -28.85
C THR A 349 -8.88 1.52 -29.74
N ALA A 350 -7.98 1.94 -30.62
CA ALA A 350 -7.09 1.01 -31.30
C ALA A 350 -6.13 0.41 -30.25
N PRO A 351 -5.76 -0.87 -30.38
CA PRO A 351 -4.58 -1.36 -29.68
C PRO A 351 -3.40 -0.45 -30.01
N ASN A 352 -2.27 -0.64 -29.33
CA ASN A 352 -1.00 -0.19 -29.88
C ASN A 352 -0.40 -1.34 -30.73
N PRO A 353 -0.86 -1.64 -31.98
CA PRO A 353 -0.33 -2.77 -32.73
C PRO A 353 0.75 -2.29 -33.69
N VAL A 354 1.99 -2.08 -33.25
CA VAL A 354 3.16 -1.98 -34.15
C VAL A 354 3.09 -0.83 -35.17
N ALA A 355 2.02 -0.03 -35.21
CA ALA A 355 1.68 0.88 -36.30
C ALA A 355 1.85 2.37 -35.91
N LYS A 356 2.30 2.66 -34.69
CA LYS A 356 2.69 4.03 -34.26
C LYS A 356 4.21 4.25 -34.24
N LEU A 357 4.89 3.58 -35.16
CA LEU A 357 6.33 3.64 -35.41
C LEU A 357 6.91 5.03 -35.72
N LEU A 358 6.08 6.07 -35.90
CA LEU A 358 6.52 7.40 -36.34
C LEU A 358 6.12 8.56 -35.43
N THR A 359 5.13 8.40 -34.55
CA THR A 359 4.66 9.45 -33.65
C THR A 359 4.10 8.83 -32.37
N PRO A 360 4.57 9.24 -31.17
CA PRO A 360 4.01 8.78 -29.90
C PRO A 360 2.49 9.00 -29.86
N PRO A 361 1.71 8.12 -29.18
CA PRO A 361 0.28 8.30 -29.02
C PRO A 361 -0.04 9.72 -28.54
N GLN A 362 -0.82 10.46 -29.32
CA GLN A 362 -1.23 11.84 -28.98
C GLN A 362 -2.39 11.89 -27.97
N VAL A 363 -2.77 10.75 -27.40
CA VAL A 363 -3.95 10.59 -26.52
C VAL A 363 -3.54 10.29 -25.08
N ALA A 364 -4.45 10.52 -24.14
CA ALA A 364 -4.20 10.31 -22.71
C ALA A 364 -4.23 8.83 -22.32
N VAL A 365 -5.13 8.06 -22.93
CA VAL A 365 -5.40 6.66 -22.56
C VAL A 365 -5.36 5.78 -23.80
N SER A 366 -4.63 4.68 -23.73
CA SER A 366 -4.54 3.62 -24.74
C SER A 366 -4.33 2.26 -24.06
N TYR A 367 -3.97 1.21 -24.80
CA TYR A 367 -3.60 -0.07 -24.20
C TYR A 367 -2.52 -0.79 -25.02
N SER A 368 -1.78 -1.67 -24.37
CA SER A 368 -0.80 -2.57 -24.96
C SER A 368 -1.13 -4.02 -24.60
N ALA A 369 -0.75 -4.94 -25.49
CA ALA A 369 -0.88 -6.37 -25.24
C ALA A 369 0.39 -7.14 -25.62
N THR A 370 1.53 -6.44 -25.73
CA THR A 370 2.78 -7.00 -26.24
C THR A 370 3.89 -7.09 -25.19
N PHE A 371 3.71 -6.49 -24.02
CA PHE A 371 4.70 -6.49 -22.93
C PHE A 371 4.77 -7.85 -22.25
N ARG A 372 5.95 -8.45 -22.17
CA ARG A 372 6.23 -9.68 -21.45
C ARG A 372 6.84 -9.38 -20.09
N ASP A 373 6.15 -9.74 -19.03
CA ASP A 373 6.70 -9.68 -17.68
C ASP A 373 7.65 -10.86 -17.44
N THR A 374 8.95 -10.58 -17.50
CA THR A 374 9.98 -11.62 -17.36
C THR A 374 10.11 -12.18 -15.94
N ARG A 375 9.60 -11.47 -14.93
CA ARG A 375 9.58 -11.94 -13.53
C ARG A 375 8.42 -12.91 -13.32
N GLU A 376 7.24 -12.59 -13.83
CA GLU A 376 6.06 -13.46 -13.76
C GLU A 376 6.14 -14.63 -14.74
N ALA A 377 6.93 -14.51 -15.81
CA ALA A 377 7.11 -15.59 -16.78
C ALA A 377 7.49 -16.93 -16.16
N ARG A 378 8.29 -16.94 -15.08
CA ARG A 378 8.64 -18.19 -14.38
C ARG A 378 7.44 -18.88 -13.75
N TYR A 379 6.41 -18.13 -13.37
CA TYR A 379 5.17 -18.68 -12.84
C TYR A 379 4.32 -19.27 -13.98
N TRP A 380 4.21 -18.56 -15.10
CA TRP A 380 3.34 -18.95 -16.22
C TRP A 380 3.94 -20.01 -17.15
N ASP A 381 5.24 -19.96 -17.40
CA ASP A 381 5.96 -20.89 -18.29
C ASP A 381 6.25 -22.24 -17.59
N ASN A 382 5.90 -22.37 -16.30
CA ASN A 382 6.19 -23.58 -15.54
C ASN A 382 5.09 -24.64 -15.73
N SER A 383 5.52 -25.86 -16.05
CA SER A 383 4.66 -27.03 -16.26
C SER A 383 3.79 -27.40 -15.04
N ALA A 384 4.25 -27.12 -13.82
CA ALA A 384 3.48 -27.37 -12.60
C ALA A 384 2.25 -26.45 -12.45
N GLN A 385 2.23 -25.31 -13.15
CA GLN A 385 1.15 -24.31 -13.15
C GLN A 385 0.34 -24.35 -14.46
N GLY A 386 0.43 -25.47 -15.20
CA GLY A 386 -0.35 -25.69 -16.43
C GLY A 386 0.30 -25.14 -17.71
N ASN A 387 1.54 -24.62 -17.65
CA ASN A 387 2.32 -24.13 -18.80
C ASN A 387 1.52 -23.22 -19.75
N ASN A 388 1.32 -21.98 -19.35
CA ASN A 388 0.57 -20.98 -20.12
C ASN A 388 1.42 -19.74 -20.45
N PRO A 389 2.44 -19.87 -21.31
CA PRO A 389 3.39 -18.79 -21.61
C PRO A 389 2.75 -17.55 -22.25
N ALA A 390 1.53 -17.67 -22.80
CA ALA A 390 0.78 -16.52 -23.27
C ALA A 390 0.44 -15.54 -22.13
N ARG A 391 0.30 -16.01 -20.88
CA ARG A 391 0.04 -15.17 -19.70
C ARG A 391 1.28 -14.47 -19.16
N SER A 392 2.47 -14.84 -19.62
CA SER A 392 3.68 -14.05 -19.42
C SER A 392 3.61 -12.71 -20.15
N THR A 393 2.74 -12.58 -21.16
CA THR A 393 2.46 -11.33 -21.86
C THR A 393 1.25 -10.63 -21.23
N LYS A 394 1.44 -9.38 -20.80
CA LYS A 394 0.47 -8.55 -20.11
C LYS A 394 -0.45 -7.84 -21.09
N ILE A 395 -1.73 -7.73 -20.72
CA ILE A 395 -2.68 -6.76 -21.28
C ILE A 395 -2.66 -5.55 -20.35
N MET A 396 -2.14 -4.44 -20.85
CA MET A 396 -1.85 -3.25 -20.07
C MET A 396 -2.72 -2.07 -20.49
N LEU A 397 -3.38 -1.42 -19.53
CA LEU A 397 -3.93 -0.09 -19.73
C LEU A 397 -2.78 0.93 -19.71
N ASP A 398 -2.56 1.63 -20.82
CA ASP A 398 -1.49 2.60 -20.97
C ASP A 398 -2.02 4.02 -20.74
N VAL A 399 -1.37 4.75 -19.82
CA VAL A 399 -1.76 6.11 -19.45
C VAL A 399 -0.58 7.06 -19.63
N ASN A 400 -0.71 7.98 -20.59
CA ASN A 400 0.19 9.12 -20.74
C ASN A 400 -0.21 10.19 -19.72
N VAL A 401 0.54 10.30 -18.63
CA VAL A 401 0.15 11.12 -17.47
C VAL A 401 0.05 12.61 -17.84
N ARG A 402 1.02 13.15 -18.58
CA ARG A 402 0.97 14.55 -19.05
C ARG A 402 -0.26 14.85 -19.90
N LYS A 403 -0.60 13.96 -20.85
CA LYS A 403 -1.79 14.09 -21.70
C LYS A 403 -3.09 13.90 -20.91
N LEU A 404 -3.11 13.01 -19.92
CA LEU A 404 -4.25 12.83 -19.03
C LEU A 404 -4.52 14.09 -18.20
N LEU A 405 -3.49 14.72 -17.65
CA LEU A 405 -3.64 15.98 -16.92
C LEU A 405 -4.14 17.11 -17.85
N SER A 406 -3.66 17.21 -19.09
CA SER A 406 -4.24 18.13 -20.09
C SER A 406 -5.70 17.81 -20.41
N CYS A 407 -6.06 16.51 -20.47
CA CYS A 407 -7.43 16.09 -20.70
C CYS A 407 -8.36 16.53 -19.55
N ILE A 408 -7.92 16.36 -18.30
CA ILE A 408 -8.67 16.79 -17.11
C ILE A 408 -8.74 18.31 -17.01
N GLU A 409 -7.68 19.04 -17.40
CA GLU A 409 -7.67 20.50 -17.40
C GLU A 409 -8.73 21.10 -18.33
N ASN A 410 -9.02 20.43 -19.45
CA ASN A 410 -10.03 20.90 -20.39
C ASN A 410 -11.41 21.01 -19.70
N SER A 411 -12.04 22.18 -19.80
CA SER A 411 -13.29 22.49 -19.08
C SER A 411 -14.47 21.62 -19.51
N THR A 412 -14.52 21.20 -20.78
CA THR A 412 -15.56 20.28 -21.27
C THR A 412 -15.36 18.89 -20.67
N ASN A 413 -14.13 18.38 -20.70
CA ASN A 413 -13.82 17.05 -20.18
C ASN A 413 -13.94 16.98 -18.65
N SER A 414 -13.44 17.97 -17.91
CA SER A 414 -13.62 18.02 -16.44
C SER A 414 -15.09 18.05 -16.04
N SER A 415 -15.94 18.77 -16.77
CA SER A 415 -17.39 18.77 -16.54
C SER A 415 -18.00 17.38 -16.75
N VAL A 416 -17.64 16.69 -17.84
CA VAL A 416 -18.11 15.31 -18.14
C VAL A 416 -17.59 14.30 -17.12
N LEU A 417 -16.35 14.45 -16.66
CA LEU A 417 -15.73 13.61 -15.64
C LEU A 417 -16.29 13.90 -14.23
N GLY A 418 -16.95 15.04 -14.02
CA GLY A 418 -17.41 15.48 -12.70
C GLY A 418 -16.30 16.05 -11.81
N VAL A 419 -15.16 16.44 -12.39
CA VAL A 419 -13.99 16.96 -11.66
C VAL A 419 -14.12 18.47 -11.49
N SER A 420 -14.81 18.89 -10.43
CA SER A 420 -14.95 20.32 -10.11
C SER A 420 -13.58 20.98 -9.87
N GLY A 421 -13.32 22.09 -10.57
CA GLY A 421 -12.04 22.80 -10.51
C GLY A 421 -10.90 22.17 -11.33
N GLY A 422 -11.16 21.11 -12.10
CA GLY A 422 -10.17 20.44 -12.95
C GLY A 422 -8.94 20.00 -12.14
N LEU A 423 -7.74 20.43 -12.54
CA LEU A 423 -6.52 20.10 -11.80
C LEU A 423 -6.46 20.71 -10.39
N GLN A 424 -7.18 21.80 -10.12
CA GLN A 424 -7.20 22.45 -8.81
C GLN A 424 -8.23 21.84 -7.83
N ASN A 425 -8.83 20.71 -8.21
CA ASN A 425 -9.68 19.91 -7.32
C ASN A 425 -8.94 19.68 -5.98
N ALA A 426 -9.66 19.88 -4.88
CA ALA A 426 -9.15 19.75 -3.52
C ALA A 426 -9.91 18.70 -2.69
N THR A 427 -10.85 18.00 -3.31
CA THR A 427 -11.56 16.85 -2.74
C THR A 427 -10.52 15.82 -2.32
N GLU A 428 -10.61 15.29 -1.09
CA GLU A 428 -9.63 14.34 -0.54
C GLU A 428 -8.15 14.80 -0.63
N GLY A 429 -7.88 16.11 -0.76
CA GLY A 429 -6.55 16.69 -0.90
C GLY A 429 -6.02 16.85 -2.33
N GLY A 430 -6.74 16.41 -3.36
CA GLY A 430 -6.35 16.50 -4.77
C GLY A 430 -7.01 15.45 -5.65
N LEU A 431 -6.43 15.16 -6.81
CA LEU A 431 -7.03 14.20 -7.75
C LEU A 431 -6.79 12.75 -7.33
N VAL A 432 -7.85 11.94 -7.30
CA VAL A 432 -7.77 10.48 -7.20
C VAL A 432 -8.16 9.85 -8.53
N ILE A 433 -7.24 9.13 -9.16
CA ILE A 433 -7.41 8.51 -10.47
C ILE A 433 -7.35 6.99 -10.30
N TYR A 434 -8.49 6.33 -10.52
CA TYR A 434 -8.63 4.89 -10.39
C TYR A 434 -8.60 4.21 -11.76
N MET A 435 -7.83 3.13 -11.88
CA MET A 435 -7.55 2.44 -13.13
C MET A 435 -7.68 0.92 -12.94
N THR A 436 -8.41 0.26 -13.83
CA THR A 436 -8.61 -1.20 -13.74
C THR A 436 -8.83 -1.84 -15.11
N VAL A 437 -8.78 -3.17 -15.16
CA VAL A 437 -9.09 -3.98 -16.34
C VAL A 437 -10.27 -4.88 -16.04
N ASP A 438 -11.35 -4.74 -16.80
CA ASP A 438 -12.57 -5.53 -16.64
C ASP A 438 -12.70 -6.56 -17.77
N ASP A 439 -12.45 -7.82 -17.44
CA ASP A 439 -12.57 -8.97 -18.32
C ASP A 439 -13.90 -9.74 -18.14
N ARG A 440 -14.87 -9.21 -17.39
CA ARG A 440 -16.12 -9.92 -17.01
C ARG A 440 -17.25 -9.79 -18.01
N GLY A 441 -18.19 -10.74 -17.94
CA GLY A 441 -19.53 -10.62 -18.54
C GLY A 441 -19.67 -11.19 -19.95
N ALA A 442 -20.91 -11.16 -20.46
CA ALA A 442 -21.21 -11.53 -21.84
C ALA A 442 -20.65 -10.50 -22.83
N ALA A 443 -20.62 -10.86 -24.12
CA ALA A 443 -20.25 -9.94 -25.18
C ALA A 443 -21.13 -8.67 -25.09
N ASN A 444 -20.51 -7.51 -25.25
CA ASN A 444 -21.14 -6.18 -25.10
C ASN A 444 -21.61 -5.82 -23.67
N SER A 445 -21.18 -6.54 -22.64
CA SER A 445 -21.46 -6.13 -21.26
C SER A 445 -20.80 -4.78 -20.94
N THR A 446 -21.47 -3.98 -20.12
CA THR A 446 -20.97 -2.69 -19.61
C THR A 446 -20.30 -2.88 -18.26
N VAL A 447 -19.46 -1.93 -17.85
CA VAL A 447 -18.89 -1.89 -16.48
C VAL A 447 -19.99 -1.98 -15.41
N THR A 448 -21.12 -1.29 -15.59
CA THR A 448 -22.26 -1.40 -14.67
C THR A 448 -22.78 -2.84 -14.53
N SER A 449 -23.01 -3.51 -15.66
CA SER A 449 -23.61 -4.86 -15.69
C SER A 449 -22.62 -6.00 -15.41
N SER A 450 -21.32 -5.71 -15.43
CA SER A 450 -20.24 -6.68 -15.19
C SER A 450 -19.44 -6.30 -13.95
N LEU A 451 -18.56 -5.30 -14.03
CA LEU A 451 -17.68 -4.86 -12.94
C LEU A 451 -18.41 -4.68 -11.59
N LEU A 452 -19.52 -3.94 -11.61
CA LEU A 452 -20.18 -3.44 -10.40
C LEU A 452 -21.40 -4.26 -9.97
N ALA A 453 -22.12 -4.89 -10.90
CA ALA A 453 -23.32 -5.68 -10.59
C ALA A 453 -23.03 -7.15 -10.27
N VAL A 454 -21.88 -7.68 -10.73
CA VAL A 454 -21.51 -9.07 -10.48
C VAL A 454 -20.61 -9.12 -9.26
N PRO A 455 -21.00 -9.82 -8.17
CA PRO A 455 -20.13 -10.01 -7.02
C PRO A 455 -18.81 -10.65 -7.46
N LEU A 456 -17.70 -10.19 -6.88
CA LEU A 456 -16.41 -10.86 -7.05
C LEU A 456 -16.55 -12.25 -6.41
N THR A 457 -16.46 -13.29 -7.23
CA THR A 457 -16.63 -14.69 -6.80
C THR A 457 -15.51 -15.53 -7.40
N ASN A 458 -15.28 -16.70 -6.82
CA ASN A 458 -14.29 -17.66 -7.29
C ASN A 458 -14.55 -18.06 -8.76
N GLY A 459 -13.88 -17.40 -9.71
CA GLY A 459 -13.55 -17.80 -11.10
C GLY A 459 -14.61 -18.47 -12.00
N SER A 460 -15.88 -18.57 -11.58
CA SER A 460 -16.85 -19.49 -12.19
C SER A 460 -17.39 -19.01 -13.54
N ASN A 461 -17.14 -17.75 -13.89
CA ASN A 461 -17.47 -17.15 -15.18
C ASN A 461 -16.24 -16.98 -16.10
N GLY A 462 -15.08 -17.53 -15.74
CA GLY A 462 -13.83 -17.42 -16.49
C GLY A 462 -13.07 -16.11 -16.32
N ALA A 463 -13.59 -15.16 -15.53
CA ALA A 463 -12.96 -13.86 -15.30
C ALA A 463 -11.97 -13.95 -14.13
N ILE A 464 -10.75 -13.48 -14.35
CA ILE A 464 -9.63 -13.66 -13.41
C ILE A 464 -9.13 -12.31 -12.91
N ALA A 465 -9.38 -11.22 -13.65
CA ALA A 465 -8.85 -9.90 -13.35
C ALA A 465 -9.16 -9.40 -11.93
N GLN A 466 -10.36 -9.71 -11.41
CA GLN A 466 -10.93 -9.08 -10.20
C GLN A 466 -11.65 -10.12 -9.32
N SER A 467 -11.05 -11.30 -9.12
CA SER A 467 -11.69 -12.40 -8.38
C SER A 467 -11.44 -12.33 -6.88
N ASP A 468 -12.42 -12.82 -6.10
CA ASP A 468 -12.31 -13.10 -4.66
C ASP A 468 -12.56 -14.60 -4.45
N ALA A 469 -11.61 -15.42 -4.00
CA ALA A 469 -10.27 -15.09 -3.49
C ALA A 469 -9.28 -14.62 -4.58
N PRO A 470 -8.17 -13.91 -4.22
CA PRO A 470 -7.16 -13.43 -5.15
C PRO A 470 -6.58 -14.51 -6.08
N VAL A 471 -6.58 -14.26 -7.39
CA VAL A 471 -5.99 -15.16 -8.41
C VAL A 471 -5.01 -14.41 -9.30
N ALA A 472 -3.92 -15.11 -9.64
CA ALA A 472 -2.90 -14.59 -10.53
C ALA A 472 -3.46 -14.26 -11.93
N ASN A 473 -3.10 -13.10 -12.47
CA ASN A 473 -3.57 -12.67 -13.79
C ASN A 473 -2.44 -12.04 -14.65
N ASN A 474 -2.75 -11.75 -15.90
CA ASN A 474 -1.82 -11.10 -16.83
C ASN A 474 -2.24 -9.67 -17.20
N TYR A 475 -2.82 -8.94 -16.26
CA TYR A 475 -3.21 -7.55 -16.45
C TYR A 475 -2.23 -6.58 -15.79
N GLY A 476 -2.22 -5.35 -16.26
CA GLY A 476 -1.41 -4.27 -15.70
C GLY A 476 -1.89 -2.89 -16.10
N VAL A 477 -1.34 -1.88 -15.44
CA VAL A 477 -1.53 -0.47 -15.77
C VAL A 477 -0.16 0.18 -15.90
N ARG A 478 0.10 0.86 -17.00
CA ARG A 478 1.36 1.59 -17.22
C ARG A 478 1.14 3.09 -17.16
N LEU A 479 1.97 3.76 -16.37
CA LEU A 479 2.07 5.22 -16.29
C LEU A 479 3.36 5.67 -16.96
N TRP A 480 3.27 6.55 -17.96
CA TRP A 480 4.42 7.08 -18.69
C TRP A 480 4.27 8.57 -18.98
N ASN A 481 5.37 9.21 -19.40
CA ASN A 481 5.44 10.67 -19.62
C ASN A 481 4.99 11.45 -18.38
N ALA A 482 5.53 11.05 -17.23
CA ALA A 482 5.18 11.53 -15.91
C ALA A 482 6.35 12.22 -15.21
N ASP A 483 7.40 12.57 -15.94
CA ASP A 483 8.65 13.15 -15.42
C ASP A 483 8.39 14.34 -14.49
N VAL A 484 7.42 15.18 -14.85
CA VAL A 484 6.82 16.20 -13.98
C VAL A 484 5.30 16.13 -14.11
N LEU A 485 4.59 16.07 -12.98
CA LEU A 485 3.13 15.95 -12.92
C LEU A 485 2.44 17.28 -13.23
N LYS A 486 2.39 17.65 -14.51
CA LYS A 486 1.73 18.85 -15.02
C LYS A 486 1.13 18.63 -16.41
N ALA A 487 0.06 19.35 -16.72
CA ALA A 487 -0.50 19.42 -18.06
C ALA A 487 0.47 20.09 -19.06
N GLU A 488 0.15 20.00 -20.34
CA GLU A 488 0.92 20.66 -21.42
C GLU A 488 0.90 22.18 -21.35
N SER A 489 -0.15 22.76 -20.73
CA SER A 489 -0.22 24.19 -20.41
C SER A 489 0.80 24.62 -19.34
N GLY A 490 1.34 23.65 -18.59
CA GLY A 490 2.14 23.86 -17.38
C GLY A 490 1.34 23.86 -16.08
N ALA A 491 0.01 23.78 -16.12
CA ALA A 491 -0.83 23.69 -14.93
C ALA A 491 -0.61 22.38 -14.17
N ARG A 492 -0.63 22.44 -12.84
CA ARG A 492 -0.33 21.31 -11.94
C ARG A 492 -1.54 20.94 -11.12
N PRO A 493 -1.76 19.65 -10.81
CA PRO A 493 -2.74 19.28 -9.82
C PRO A 493 -2.27 19.67 -8.40
N LYS A 494 -3.21 19.86 -7.46
CA LYS A 494 -2.87 20.10 -6.04
C LYS A 494 -2.13 18.92 -5.41
N GLY A 495 -2.49 17.72 -5.83
CA GLY A 495 -1.90 16.44 -5.52
C GLY A 495 -2.55 15.40 -6.43
N VAL A 496 -1.92 14.25 -6.63
CA VAL A 496 -2.51 13.18 -7.43
C VAL A 496 -2.16 11.79 -6.91
N THR A 497 -3.19 10.97 -6.73
CA THR A 497 -3.05 9.57 -6.34
C THR A 497 -3.55 8.67 -7.46
N PHE A 498 -2.67 7.83 -7.97
CA PHE A 498 -2.97 6.82 -8.97
C PHE A 498 -3.27 5.51 -8.27
N VAL A 499 -4.44 4.93 -8.53
CA VAL A 499 -4.90 3.70 -7.88
C VAL A 499 -5.20 2.64 -8.91
N THR A 500 -4.74 1.41 -8.69
CA THR A 500 -5.14 0.25 -9.47
C THR A 500 -5.19 -1.01 -8.63
N ASP A 501 -6.13 -1.88 -8.93
CA ASP A 501 -6.19 -3.27 -8.45
C ASP A 501 -5.21 -4.19 -9.20
N GLN A 502 -4.52 -3.71 -10.23
CA GLN A 502 -3.61 -4.50 -11.06
C GLN A 502 -2.14 -4.17 -10.79
N ALA A 503 -1.22 -4.87 -11.45
CA ALA A 503 0.20 -4.51 -11.42
C ALA A 503 0.43 -3.16 -12.09
N ALA A 504 1.07 -2.21 -11.38
CA ALA A 504 1.47 -0.93 -11.93
C ALA A 504 2.88 -1.00 -12.52
N TYR A 505 3.07 -0.39 -13.68
CA TYR A 505 4.35 -0.20 -14.36
C TYR A 505 4.58 1.31 -14.52
N VAL A 506 5.57 1.85 -13.82
CA VAL A 506 6.04 3.21 -14.07
C VAL A 506 7.13 3.13 -15.12
N GLN A 507 6.97 3.90 -16.20
CA GLN A 507 7.95 4.00 -17.26
C GLN A 507 8.62 5.36 -17.24
N GLY A 508 9.94 5.34 -17.13
CA GLY A 508 10.78 6.52 -17.15
C GLY A 508 10.78 7.30 -15.84
N ASP A 509 11.14 8.58 -15.93
CA ASP A 509 11.11 9.47 -14.78
C ASP A 509 9.67 9.70 -14.31
N PHE A 510 9.47 9.76 -12.99
CA PHE A 510 8.16 10.01 -12.40
C PHE A 510 8.26 11.07 -11.30
N ASN A 511 7.57 12.19 -11.50
CA ASN A 511 7.48 13.30 -10.55
C ASN A 511 8.86 13.76 -10.02
N LYS A 512 9.88 13.80 -10.87
CA LYS A 512 11.29 13.97 -10.49
C LYS A 512 11.64 15.32 -9.86
N ALA A 513 10.68 16.25 -9.81
CA ALA A 513 10.85 17.54 -9.16
C ALA A 513 11.27 17.36 -7.69
N LEU A 514 12.26 18.16 -7.27
CA LEU A 514 12.74 18.14 -5.89
C LEU A 514 11.72 18.78 -4.94
N PRO A 515 11.72 18.43 -3.63
CA PRO A 515 10.75 18.94 -2.64
C PRO A 515 10.65 20.47 -2.51
N SER A 516 11.71 21.19 -2.85
CA SER A 516 11.79 22.65 -2.81
C SER A 516 11.36 23.32 -4.12
N SER A 517 11.12 22.53 -5.18
CA SER A 517 10.71 23.02 -6.48
C SER A 517 9.23 23.41 -6.48
N VAL A 518 8.90 24.45 -7.25
CA VAL A 518 7.49 24.78 -7.53
C VAL A 518 6.78 23.64 -8.25
N ASP A 519 7.51 22.84 -9.04
CA ASP A 519 6.99 21.73 -9.83
C ASP A 519 6.80 20.44 -9.02
N TRP A 520 7.09 20.47 -7.71
CA TRP A 520 6.80 19.36 -6.81
C TRP A 520 5.30 19.23 -6.58
N VAL A 521 4.79 18.02 -6.70
CA VAL A 521 3.39 17.66 -6.50
C VAL A 521 3.32 16.48 -5.53
N PRO A 522 2.50 16.54 -4.45
CA PRO A 522 2.20 15.38 -3.64
C PRO A 522 1.62 14.28 -4.52
N SER A 523 2.29 13.12 -4.58
CA SER A 523 1.79 12.01 -5.38
C SER A 523 1.94 10.65 -4.73
N ALA A 524 1.03 9.75 -5.08
CA ALA A 524 1.09 8.36 -4.70
C ALA A 524 0.70 7.42 -5.84
N VAL A 525 1.25 6.21 -5.82
CA VAL A 525 0.82 5.07 -6.64
C VAL A 525 0.44 3.93 -5.71
N LEU A 526 -0.82 3.53 -5.73
CA LEU A 526 -1.41 2.43 -4.97
C LEU A 526 -1.73 1.31 -5.97
N ALA A 527 -1.09 0.16 -5.83
CA ALA A 527 -1.18 -0.92 -6.81
C ALA A 527 -1.08 -2.30 -6.17
N ASP A 528 -1.48 -3.33 -6.90
CA ASP A 528 -1.26 -4.72 -6.48
C ASP A 528 0.23 -5.05 -6.36
N SER A 529 1.01 -4.63 -7.37
CA SER A 529 2.46 -4.64 -7.33
C SER A 529 3.01 -3.44 -8.09
N PHE A 530 4.25 -3.03 -7.77
CA PHE A 530 4.89 -1.87 -8.39
C PHE A 530 6.13 -2.27 -9.18
N ASN A 531 6.16 -1.93 -10.46
CA ASN A 531 7.21 -2.28 -11.41
C ASN A 531 7.79 -1.01 -12.03
N ILE A 532 9.08 -1.04 -12.36
CA ILE A 532 9.79 0.06 -13.00
C ILE A 532 10.48 -0.40 -14.29
N VAL A 533 10.35 0.41 -15.32
CA VAL A 533 11.12 0.35 -16.56
C VAL A 533 11.64 1.76 -16.88
N SER A 534 12.88 1.87 -17.34
CA SER A 534 13.55 3.16 -17.58
C SER A 534 13.10 3.84 -18.87
N GLU A 535 13.52 5.08 -19.11
CA GLU A 535 13.27 5.76 -20.40
C GLU A 535 13.95 5.03 -21.58
N ALA A 536 15.03 4.29 -21.32
CA ALA A 536 15.69 3.47 -22.34
C ALA A 536 14.81 2.32 -22.87
N TRP A 537 13.68 2.06 -22.23
CA TRP A 537 12.68 1.11 -22.69
C TRP A 537 12.01 1.53 -24.00
N GLU A 538 11.98 2.82 -24.35
CA GLU A 538 11.49 3.31 -25.65
C GLU A 538 12.60 3.70 -26.63
N GLU A 539 13.86 3.68 -26.17
CA GLU A 539 15.00 4.01 -27.02
C GLU A 539 15.17 2.90 -28.07
N PRO A 540 15.20 3.24 -29.38
CA PRO A 540 15.35 2.27 -30.43
C PRO A 540 16.72 1.62 -30.31
N ALA A 541 16.77 0.42 -29.75
CA ALA A 541 17.88 -0.46 -30.04
C ALA A 541 17.86 -0.70 -31.56
N THR A 542 19.03 -0.56 -32.19
CA THR A 542 19.19 -0.61 -33.65
C THR A 542 18.98 -2.03 -34.16
N PHE A 543 17.72 -2.46 -34.22
CA PHE A 543 17.30 -3.75 -34.73
C PHE A 543 16.55 -3.54 -36.03
N TRP A 544 16.88 -4.32 -37.06
CA TRP A 544 16.16 -4.29 -38.32
C TRP A 544 15.46 -5.63 -38.54
N LEU A 545 14.18 -5.57 -38.91
CA LEU A 545 13.45 -6.73 -39.42
C LEU A 545 13.99 -7.05 -40.82
N SER A 546 14.45 -8.29 -41.02
CA SER A 546 14.71 -8.82 -42.35
C SER A 546 13.92 -10.11 -42.51
N THR A 547 12.75 -9.99 -43.14
CA THR A 547 11.98 -11.14 -43.63
C THR A 547 12.29 -11.48 -45.09
N THR A 548 13.26 -10.79 -45.72
CA THR A 548 13.60 -10.98 -47.13
C THR A 548 15.10 -11.20 -47.33
N CYS A 549 15.47 -12.36 -47.87
CA CYS A 549 16.71 -12.47 -48.64
C CYS A 549 16.54 -11.59 -49.88
N VAL A 550 17.21 -10.44 -49.93
CA VAL A 550 17.12 -9.54 -51.08
C VAL A 550 18.05 -10.04 -52.19
N THR A 551 17.49 -10.72 -53.19
CA THR A 551 18.04 -10.73 -54.55
C THR A 551 17.21 -9.78 -55.42
N LEU A 552 17.80 -8.67 -55.85
CA LEU A 552 17.19 -7.73 -56.79
C LEU A 552 17.53 -8.14 -58.23
N THR A 553 16.57 -8.71 -58.95
CA THR A 553 16.55 -8.69 -60.42
C THR A 553 15.45 -7.76 -60.90
N ARG A 554 15.84 -6.80 -61.75
CA ARG A 554 15.04 -5.69 -62.26
C ARG A 554 13.88 -6.22 -63.13
N ALA A 555 12.63 -5.90 -62.80
CA ALA A 555 11.51 -6.06 -63.72
C ALA A 555 10.76 -4.73 -63.87
N THR A 556 10.74 -4.23 -65.10
CA THR A 556 10.01 -3.06 -65.57
C THR A 556 8.55 -3.42 -65.83
N ALA A 557 7.59 -2.83 -65.11
CA ALA A 557 6.28 -2.36 -65.60
C ALA A 557 5.34 -1.97 -64.44
N ILE A 558 4.51 -0.97 -64.71
CA ILE A 558 3.55 -0.31 -63.82
C ILE A 558 2.26 -1.13 -63.74
N VAL A 559 1.97 -1.78 -62.61
CA VAL A 559 0.63 -2.23 -62.14
C VAL A 559 0.66 -2.30 -60.60
N PRO A 560 -0.38 -1.87 -59.85
CA PRO A 560 -0.38 -1.99 -58.40
C PRO A 560 -0.56 -3.47 -57.97
N PRO A 561 0.35 -4.08 -57.20
CA PRO A 561 0.13 -5.42 -56.69
C PRO A 561 -0.66 -5.36 -55.37
N VAL A 562 -1.82 -6.02 -55.42
CA VAL A 562 -2.56 -6.56 -54.27
C VAL A 562 -1.60 -7.42 -53.44
N VAL A 563 -1.48 -7.12 -52.13
CA VAL A 563 -0.69 -7.93 -51.20
C VAL A 563 -1.48 -9.20 -50.89
N THR A 564 -1.05 -10.32 -51.45
CA THR A 564 -1.41 -11.67 -50.99
C THR A 564 -0.18 -12.32 -50.35
N ALA A 565 -0.44 -13.18 -49.36
CA ALA A 565 0.45 -13.72 -48.31
C ALA A 565 1.91 -14.08 -48.67
N PRO A 566 2.85 -14.06 -47.69
CA PRO A 566 4.26 -14.30 -47.93
C PRO A 566 4.55 -15.78 -48.22
N THR A 567 5.33 -16.05 -49.26
CA THR A 567 5.94 -17.36 -49.51
C THR A 567 7.12 -17.57 -48.56
N THR A 568 7.19 -18.76 -47.98
CA THR A 568 8.24 -19.21 -47.06
C THR A 568 9.63 -19.20 -47.71
N CYS A 569 10.66 -18.74 -46.99
CA CYS A 569 12.06 -18.89 -47.39
C CYS A 569 12.41 -20.37 -47.62
N PRO A 570 13.21 -20.71 -48.67
CA PRO A 570 13.56 -22.09 -48.94
C PRO A 570 14.47 -22.65 -47.83
N ALA A 571 14.22 -23.90 -47.46
CA ALA A 571 15.03 -24.64 -46.50
C ALA A 571 16.50 -24.70 -46.95
N THR A 572 17.36 -24.62 -45.94
CA THR A 572 18.81 -24.76 -45.95
C THR A 572 19.33 -25.75 -46.99
N SER A 573 19.84 -25.26 -48.12
CA SER A 573 20.99 -25.84 -48.87
C SER A 573 21.31 -25.17 -50.21
N ALA A 574 20.45 -24.30 -50.77
CA ALA A 574 20.70 -23.70 -52.09
C ALA A 574 21.23 -22.25 -52.08
N ALA A 575 21.26 -21.55 -50.94
CA ALA A 575 21.71 -20.15 -50.86
C ALA A 575 23.25 -19.99 -50.77
N ALA A 576 24.00 -21.09 -50.66
CA ALA A 576 25.46 -21.05 -50.51
C ALA A 576 26.23 -20.89 -51.84
N ALA A 577 25.56 -21.00 -53.00
CA ALA A 577 26.26 -21.08 -54.30
C ALA A 577 26.19 -19.83 -55.19
N ALA A 578 25.37 -18.82 -54.86
CA ALA A 578 25.19 -17.63 -55.72
C ALA A 578 25.85 -16.34 -55.19
N VAL A 579 26.62 -16.43 -54.10
CA VAL A 579 27.32 -15.28 -53.48
C VAL A 579 28.80 -15.64 -53.25
N THR A 580 29.50 -16.08 -54.30
CA THR A 580 30.92 -16.46 -54.19
C THR A 580 31.91 -15.44 -54.76
N THR A 581 31.48 -14.26 -55.21
CA THR A 581 32.44 -13.23 -55.69
C THR A 581 32.12 -11.78 -55.34
N ALA A 582 31.49 -11.51 -54.18
CA ALA A 582 31.54 -10.19 -53.54
C ALA A 582 31.18 -10.29 -52.04
N VAL A 583 32.21 -10.37 -51.20
CA VAL A 583 32.23 -10.14 -49.74
C VAL A 583 31.32 -11.07 -48.88
N SER A 584 31.85 -12.24 -48.53
CA SER A 584 31.34 -13.11 -47.45
C SER A 584 31.53 -12.48 -46.06
N ARG A 585 30.63 -11.59 -45.62
CA ARG A 585 30.63 -11.08 -44.24
C ARG A 585 29.23 -11.15 -43.63
N THR A 586 29.10 -11.80 -42.47
CA THR A 586 27.92 -11.73 -41.61
C THR A 586 27.83 -10.31 -41.06
N LEU A 587 26.76 -9.57 -41.42
CA LEU A 587 26.60 -8.13 -41.10
C LEU A 587 25.83 -7.85 -39.80
N TYR A 588 25.31 -8.89 -39.16
CA TYR A 588 24.62 -8.84 -37.87
C TYR A 588 25.51 -9.47 -36.80
N SER A 589 25.48 -8.93 -35.58
CA SER A 589 26.19 -9.46 -34.43
C SER A 589 25.42 -10.56 -33.72
N ASP A 590 24.09 -10.58 -33.86
CA ASP A 590 23.23 -11.62 -33.27
C ASP A 590 21.89 -11.73 -34.03
N ALA A 591 21.16 -12.83 -33.85
CA ALA A 591 19.81 -13.05 -34.37
C ALA A 591 18.91 -13.66 -33.29
N VAL A 592 17.81 -12.98 -32.97
CA VAL A 592 16.87 -13.38 -31.91
C VAL A 592 15.51 -13.72 -32.52
N ASN A 593 14.96 -14.88 -32.20
CA ASN A 593 13.61 -15.26 -32.63
C ASN A 593 12.59 -14.89 -31.53
N ILE A 594 11.57 -14.11 -31.90
CA ILE A 594 10.47 -13.70 -31.01
C ILE A 594 9.16 -14.00 -31.75
N ASP A 595 8.30 -14.83 -31.17
CA ASP A 595 6.98 -15.18 -31.70
C ASP A 595 7.02 -15.63 -33.18
N GLY A 596 8.07 -16.35 -33.59
CA GLY A 596 8.26 -16.85 -34.96
C GLY A 596 8.89 -15.84 -35.93
N LEU A 597 9.12 -14.59 -35.52
CA LEU A 597 9.84 -13.58 -36.28
C LEU A 597 11.31 -13.53 -35.85
N THR A 598 12.23 -13.48 -36.81
CA THR A 598 13.67 -13.36 -36.52
C THR A 598 14.12 -11.91 -36.63
N TYR A 599 14.64 -11.37 -35.54
CA TYR A 599 15.19 -10.02 -35.39
C TYR A 599 16.70 -10.09 -35.49
N TYR A 600 17.30 -9.31 -36.39
CA TYR A 600 18.76 -9.25 -36.54
C TYR A 600 19.31 -8.03 -35.80
N VAL A 601 20.34 -8.27 -34.99
CA VAL A 601 21.05 -7.26 -34.21
C VAL A 601 22.25 -6.77 -35.00
N TYR A 602 22.35 -5.46 -35.23
CA TYR A 602 23.45 -4.88 -35.96
C TYR A 602 24.36 -4.10 -35.01
N SER A 603 25.68 -4.26 -35.16
CA SER A 603 26.64 -3.44 -34.44
C SER A 603 26.87 -2.12 -35.15
N THR A 604 27.20 -1.06 -34.40
CA THR A 604 27.61 0.24 -34.95
C THR A 604 28.80 0.11 -35.91
N GLN A 605 29.72 -0.83 -35.64
CA GLN A 605 30.82 -1.18 -36.53
C GLN A 605 30.34 -1.86 -37.82
N GLY A 606 29.37 -2.77 -37.77
CA GLY A 606 28.78 -3.40 -38.96
C GLY A 606 28.04 -2.40 -39.85
N VAL A 607 27.42 -1.39 -39.24
CA VAL A 607 26.82 -0.24 -39.96
C VAL A 607 27.91 0.66 -40.55
N ALA A 608 29.02 0.90 -39.84
CA ALA A 608 30.13 1.72 -40.31
C ALA A 608 30.96 1.07 -41.42
N ASP A 609 31.23 -0.24 -41.33
CA ASP A 609 31.89 -1.05 -42.37
C ASP A 609 31.11 -0.98 -43.69
N ARG A 610 29.77 -0.86 -43.61
CA ARG A 610 28.89 -0.65 -44.76
C ARG A 610 29.06 0.74 -45.40
N LYS A 611 29.35 1.78 -44.60
CA LYS A 611 29.67 3.12 -45.12
C LYS A 611 31.07 3.18 -45.74
N ALA A 612 32.03 2.44 -45.20
CA ALA A 612 33.41 2.40 -45.70
C ALA A 612 33.56 1.65 -47.04
N GLY A 613 32.71 0.66 -47.32
CA GLY A 613 32.69 -0.07 -48.60
C GLY A 613 32.02 0.67 -49.77
N ALA A 614 31.48 1.88 -49.55
CA ALA A 614 30.82 2.69 -50.58
C ALA A 614 31.80 3.57 -51.39
N GLY A 615 33.11 3.35 -51.23
CA GLY A 615 34.14 3.98 -52.04
C GLY A 615 34.79 2.97 -53.00
N LEU A 616 34.89 3.37 -54.27
CA LEU A 616 35.67 2.78 -55.37
C LEU A 616 34.97 1.78 -56.31
N LEU A 617 34.18 2.32 -57.25
CA LEU A 617 34.13 1.81 -58.63
C LEU A 617 34.08 3.01 -59.61
N ASN A 618 35.20 3.70 -59.78
CA ASN A 618 35.42 4.55 -60.95
C ASN A 618 36.05 3.68 -62.03
N ASN A 619 35.32 3.36 -63.09
CA ASN A 619 35.91 2.92 -64.36
C ASN A 619 35.00 3.32 -65.55
N ASN A 620 35.37 4.43 -66.19
CA ASN A 620 35.36 4.69 -67.64
C ASN A 620 34.34 3.96 -68.54
N THR A 621 33.05 4.08 -68.26
CA THR A 621 32.00 3.97 -69.30
C THR A 621 31.02 5.10 -69.06
N GLY A 622 30.76 5.94 -70.06
CA GLY A 622 30.00 7.20 -69.99
C GLY A 622 28.54 7.07 -69.49
N LEU A 623 28.38 6.71 -68.23
CA LEU A 623 27.14 6.72 -67.48
C LEU A 623 27.15 7.98 -66.61
N THR A 624 26.24 8.90 -66.93
CA THR A 624 25.90 10.05 -66.11
C THR A 624 25.60 9.61 -64.67
N SER A 625 25.95 10.45 -63.71
CA SER A 625 26.04 10.26 -62.26
C SER A 625 24.78 9.76 -61.52
N THR A 626 24.21 8.61 -61.90
CA THR A 626 22.93 8.12 -61.34
C THR A 626 22.90 6.63 -61.02
N LEU A 627 24.06 6.01 -60.77
CA LEU A 627 24.16 4.58 -60.44
C LEU A 627 25.02 4.32 -59.19
N ILE A 628 24.78 5.08 -58.12
CA ILE A 628 24.80 4.44 -56.81
C ILE A 628 23.40 3.81 -56.71
N PRO A 629 23.26 2.47 -56.75
CA PRO A 629 22.03 1.87 -56.27
C PRO A 629 22.00 2.21 -54.79
N SER A 630 21.21 3.22 -54.44
CA SER A 630 20.58 3.27 -53.15
C SER A 630 19.90 1.91 -52.98
N MET A 631 20.56 1.00 -52.28
CA MET A 631 19.79 0.01 -51.54
C MET A 631 18.80 0.87 -50.76
N PRO A 632 17.49 0.62 -50.84
CA PRO A 632 16.65 1.11 -49.80
C PRO A 632 17.14 0.39 -48.53
N LEU A 633 18.05 1.02 -47.78
CA LEU A 633 17.72 1.28 -46.39
C LEU A 633 16.27 1.74 -46.48
N ALA A 634 15.35 1.09 -45.79
CA ALA A 634 14.00 1.60 -45.71
C ALA A 634 14.09 3.06 -45.23
N ASN A 635 14.17 3.95 -46.21
CA ASN A 635 14.01 5.38 -46.19
C ASN A 635 12.73 5.67 -46.99
N THR A 636 11.74 4.78 -46.87
CA THR A 636 10.49 5.25 -46.29
C THR A 636 10.90 5.85 -44.94
N GLY A 637 10.53 7.09 -44.58
CA GLY A 637 10.78 7.64 -43.24
C GLY A 637 10.08 6.80 -42.17
N ASN A 638 10.62 5.61 -41.93
CA ASN A 638 10.05 4.36 -41.40
C ASN A 638 11.25 3.61 -40.82
N ASN A 639 11.97 4.29 -39.92
CA ASN A 639 12.72 3.60 -38.88
C ASN A 639 11.67 2.73 -38.17
N ILE A 640 11.67 1.43 -38.43
CA ILE A 640 10.81 0.51 -37.68
C ILE A 640 11.43 0.40 -36.29
N ARG A 641 11.01 1.30 -35.39
CA ARG A 641 11.20 1.21 -33.95
C ARG A 641 10.74 -0.18 -33.50
N VAL A 642 11.62 -0.95 -32.86
CA VAL A 642 11.10 -2.05 -32.05
C VAL A 642 10.26 -1.39 -30.96
N GLU A 643 8.97 -1.70 -30.86
CA GLU A 643 8.15 -1.20 -29.76
C GLU A 643 8.86 -1.49 -28.44
N GLY A 644 8.81 -0.57 -27.47
CA GLY A 644 9.47 -0.78 -26.18
C GLY A 644 9.03 -2.08 -25.50
N ASP A 645 7.77 -2.46 -25.72
CA ASP A 645 7.22 -3.71 -25.21
C ASP A 645 7.81 -4.96 -25.87
N LEU A 646 8.35 -4.89 -27.09
CA LEU A 646 9.07 -6.00 -27.70
C LEU A 646 10.46 -6.21 -27.08
N LEU A 647 11.08 -5.17 -26.49
CA LEU A 647 12.34 -5.31 -25.73
C LEU A 647 12.16 -6.24 -24.53
N SER A 648 10.96 -6.27 -23.94
CA SER A 648 10.62 -7.17 -22.83
C SER A 648 10.77 -8.67 -23.17
N LYS A 649 10.68 -9.02 -24.46
CA LYS A 649 10.83 -10.39 -24.98
C LYS A 649 12.27 -10.74 -25.32
N MET A 650 13.17 -9.76 -25.28
CA MET A 650 14.59 -9.94 -25.58
C MET A 650 15.37 -10.46 -24.36
N PRO A 651 16.52 -11.12 -24.59
CA PRO A 651 17.49 -11.40 -23.52
C PRO A 651 17.84 -10.14 -22.72
N LEU A 652 18.18 -10.32 -21.43
CA LEU A 652 18.48 -9.22 -20.52
C LEU A 652 19.57 -8.27 -21.03
N THR A 653 20.56 -8.80 -21.75
CA THR A 653 21.65 -8.04 -22.38
C THR A 653 21.18 -6.95 -23.34
N TYR A 654 19.95 -7.02 -23.85
CA TYR A 654 19.37 -6.02 -24.74
C TYR A 654 18.42 -5.04 -24.04
N ARG A 655 18.03 -5.31 -22.79
CA ARG A 655 17.15 -4.45 -21.98
C ARG A 655 17.99 -3.50 -21.13
N GLN A 656 18.79 -2.67 -21.80
CA GLN A 656 19.77 -1.80 -21.16
C GLN A 656 19.09 -0.61 -20.48
N ALA A 657 19.07 -0.58 -19.15
CA ALA A 657 18.43 0.52 -18.41
C ALA A 657 19.21 1.84 -18.57
N SER A 658 18.53 2.95 -18.30
CA SER A 658 19.12 4.27 -18.04
C SER A 658 18.82 4.77 -16.62
N GLU A 659 19.60 5.75 -16.15
CA GLU A 659 19.27 6.46 -14.91
C GLU A 659 17.81 6.93 -14.90
N THR A 660 17.12 6.70 -13.79
CA THR A 660 15.69 6.96 -13.63
C THR A 660 15.40 7.51 -12.24
N THR A 661 14.56 8.53 -12.15
CA THR A 661 14.16 9.17 -10.90
C THR A 661 12.65 9.06 -10.68
N VAL A 662 12.25 8.51 -9.53
CA VAL A 662 10.86 8.35 -9.12
C VAL A 662 10.66 8.99 -7.75
N ASN A 663 9.85 10.07 -7.69
CA ASN A 663 9.47 10.69 -6.43
C ASN A 663 7.97 10.55 -6.17
N THR A 664 7.56 9.51 -5.44
CA THR A 664 6.15 9.27 -5.13
C THR A 664 6.00 8.36 -3.92
N ALA A 665 4.91 8.48 -3.18
CA ALA A 665 4.54 7.47 -2.21
C ALA A 665 4.08 6.19 -2.93
N ILE A 666 4.49 5.02 -2.45
CA ILE A 666 4.14 3.74 -3.05
C ILE A 666 3.45 2.89 -2.00
N LEU A 667 2.23 2.47 -2.30
CA LEU A 667 1.58 1.36 -1.61
C LEU A 667 1.50 0.20 -2.61
N ALA A 668 2.20 -0.90 -2.31
CA ALA A 668 2.16 -2.06 -3.17
C ALA A 668 2.32 -3.38 -2.39
N GLY A 669 1.71 -4.43 -2.92
CA GLY A 669 1.95 -5.78 -2.45
C GLY A 669 3.40 -6.20 -2.69
N THR A 670 4.01 -6.80 -1.68
CA THR A 670 5.36 -7.38 -1.80
C THR A 670 5.30 -8.88 -1.56
N ALA A 671 6.19 -9.66 -2.19
CA ALA A 671 6.29 -11.09 -1.89
C ALA A 671 6.67 -11.30 -0.41
N THR A 672 6.55 -12.52 0.10
CA THR A 672 6.97 -12.87 1.45
C THR A 672 8.05 -13.93 1.41
N THR A 673 9.03 -13.82 2.30
CA THR A 673 9.99 -14.89 2.52
C THR A 673 9.29 -15.93 3.37
N VAL A 674 8.66 -16.90 2.68
CA VAL A 674 7.87 -18.01 3.25
C VAL A 674 6.89 -17.56 4.34
N ALA A 675 6.73 -18.32 5.44
CA ALA A 675 5.76 -17.98 6.48
C ALA A 675 6.22 -16.77 7.31
N GLU A 676 5.26 -15.91 7.61
CA GLU A 676 5.41 -14.77 8.51
C GLU A 676 5.75 -15.21 9.93
N ARG A 677 6.50 -14.36 10.64
CA ARG A 677 6.89 -14.52 12.05
C ARG A 677 7.73 -15.76 12.31
N LYS A 678 8.43 -16.26 11.29
CA LYS A 678 9.32 -17.40 11.37
C LYS A 678 10.74 -17.01 10.95
N ILE A 679 11.69 -17.70 11.56
CA ILE A 679 13.10 -17.66 11.20
C ILE A 679 13.48 -18.96 10.51
N TYR A 680 14.49 -18.91 9.64
CA TYR A 680 14.91 -20.06 8.86
C TYR A 680 16.42 -20.16 8.74
N ASP A 681 16.89 -21.38 8.52
CA ASP A 681 18.30 -21.68 8.33
C ASP A 681 18.43 -22.36 6.97
N ASN A 682 19.03 -21.68 5.98
CA ASN A 682 19.27 -22.21 4.64
C ASN A 682 18.03 -22.32 3.75
N LEU A 683 17.28 -21.22 3.58
CA LEU A 683 16.21 -21.16 2.57
C LEU A 683 16.77 -20.98 1.15
N SER A 684 16.13 -21.68 0.21
CA SER A 684 16.35 -21.47 -1.23
C SER A 684 16.11 -20.02 -1.65
N SER A 685 16.90 -19.53 -2.62
CA SER A 685 16.76 -18.21 -3.25
C SER A 685 15.36 -17.94 -3.79
N ASP A 686 14.65 -18.98 -4.22
CA ASP A 686 13.36 -18.86 -4.92
C ASP A 686 12.18 -18.65 -3.96
N LEU A 687 12.46 -18.69 -2.66
CA LEU A 687 11.47 -18.56 -1.59
C LEU A 687 11.58 -17.22 -0.84
N GLN A 688 12.32 -16.27 -1.39
CA GLN A 688 12.60 -14.98 -0.77
C GLN A 688 11.68 -13.88 -1.32
N SER A 689 11.43 -12.85 -0.51
CA SER A 689 10.69 -11.67 -0.97
C SER A 689 11.54 -10.67 -1.72
N GLY A 690 12.84 -10.63 -1.44
CA GLY A 690 13.76 -9.57 -1.86
C GLY A 690 13.65 -8.31 -0.99
N GLY A 691 12.90 -8.38 0.12
CA GLY A 691 12.79 -7.34 1.12
C GLY A 691 12.36 -5.96 0.63
N VAL A 692 12.64 -4.96 1.46
CA VAL A 692 12.35 -3.56 1.15
C VAL A 692 13.10 -3.14 -0.11
N HIS A 693 14.34 -3.64 -0.31
CA HIS A 693 15.23 -3.26 -1.42
C HIS A 693 14.74 -3.68 -2.83
N ASN A 694 13.74 -4.57 -2.88
CA ASN A 694 13.14 -5.07 -4.12
C ASN A 694 11.60 -4.96 -4.14
N MET A 695 11.04 -4.12 -3.24
CA MET A 695 9.62 -3.76 -3.30
C MET A 695 9.25 -3.18 -4.68
N MET A 696 10.14 -2.36 -5.25
CA MET A 696 10.07 -1.92 -6.64
C MET A 696 10.71 -2.98 -7.53
N ARG A 697 9.91 -3.58 -8.42
CA ARG A 697 10.33 -4.69 -9.27
C ARG A 697 10.97 -4.19 -10.56
N PHE A 698 12.19 -4.63 -10.85
CA PHE A 698 12.96 -4.23 -12.03
C PHE A 698 12.86 -5.26 -13.16
N HIS A 699 12.96 -4.78 -14.40
CA HIS A 699 12.85 -5.61 -15.63
C HIS A 699 14.01 -5.39 -16.62
N GLU A 700 15.10 -4.75 -16.19
CA GLU A 700 16.18 -4.31 -17.08
C GLU A 700 17.57 -4.66 -16.52
N GLU A 701 18.58 -4.50 -17.38
CA GLU A 701 20.00 -4.58 -17.06
C GLU A 701 20.49 -3.22 -16.57
N TRP A 702 20.60 -3.04 -15.26
CA TRP A 702 21.06 -1.79 -14.65
C TRP A 702 22.55 -1.75 -14.33
N GLY A 703 23.31 -2.83 -14.58
CA GLY A 703 24.76 -2.79 -14.62
C GLY A 703 25.52 -3.08 -13.33
N ALA A 704 24.86 -3.35 -12.19
CA ALA A 704 25.60 -3.71 -10.96
C ALA A 704 26.46 -4.98 -11.10
N ASN A 705 26.07 -5.88 -12.01
CA ASN A 705 26.83 -7.08 -12.34
C ASN A 705 27.64 -6.95 -13.65
N GLY A 706 27.87 -5.72 -14.13
CA GLY A 706 28.70 -5.43 -15.30
C GLY A 706 28.03 -5.69 -16.66
N GLY A 707 26.74 -6.04 -16.70
CA GLY A 707 26.02 -6.32 -17.95
C GLY A 707 25.56 -5.09 -18.73
N ASN A 708 25.62 -3.89 -18.11
CA ASN A 708 25.22 -2.65 -18.78
C ASN A 708 26.42 -1.97 -19.45
N ALA A 709 26.31 -1.66 -20.75
CA ALA A 709 27.39 -1.08 -21.54
C ALA A 709 27.80 0.33 -21.08
N LYS A 710 26.91 1.04 -20.38
CA LYS A 710 27.14 2.38 -19.80
C LYS A 710 27.63 2.31 -18.35
N GLY A 711 27.97 1.12 -17.84
CA GLY A 711 28.29 0.89 -16.43
C GLY A 711 27.04 0.86 -15.53
N ILE A 712 27.25 0.87 -14.22
CA ILE A 712 26.15 0.83 -13.25
C ILE A 712 25.27 2.09 -13.35
N GLN A 713 23.96 1.89 -13.55
CA GLN A 713 22.96 2.93 -13.67
C GLN A 713 22.29 3.20 -12.32
N LYS A 714 21.87 4.45 -12.11
CA LYS A 714 21.25 4.89 -10.85
C LYS A 714 19.73 4.77 -10.91
N TYR A 715 19.17 4.33 -9.79
CA TYR A 715 17.74 4.45 -9.53
C TYR A 715 17.53 5.33 -8.31
N ASN A 716 17.09 6.57 -8.56
CA ASN A 716 16.84 7.57 -7.54
C ASN A 716 15.37 7.46 -7.11
N TYR A 717 15.13 7.09 -5.86
CA TYR A 717 13.79 7.03 -5.29
C TYR A 717 13.66 8.00 -4.13
N ARG A 718 12.56 8.76 -4.12
CA ARG A 718 12.15 9.57 -2.96
C ARG A 718 10.67 9.39 -2.66
N GLY A 719 10.32 8.95 -1.46
CA GLY A 719 8.90 8.78 -1.12
C GLY A 719 8.68 8.04 0.18
N SER A 720 7.54 7.36 0.27
CA SER A 720 7.19 6.45 1.36
C SER A 720 6.89 5.07 0.78
N LEU A 721 7.43 4.02 1.39
CA LEU A 721 7.21 2.63 0.97
C LEU A 721 6.24 1.95 1.94
N VAL A 722 5.05 1.60 1.48
CA VAL A 722 4.02 0.92 2.28
C VAL A 722 3.65 -0.42 1.64
N SER A 723 3.65 -1.50 2.42
CA SER A 723 3.20 -2.82 1.95
C SER A 723 2.21 -3.42 2.95
N LEU A 724 0.94 -3.50 2.56
CA LEU A 724 -0.14 -3.97 3.43
C LEU A 724 -0.44 -5.47 3.30
N ASP A 725 0.03 -6.12 2.24
CA ASP A 725 -0.14 -7.56 2.05
C ASP A 725 0.80 -8.08 0.94
N GLN A 726 0.67 -9.36 0.59
CA GLN A 726 1.12 -9.92 -0.67
C GLN A 726 0.29 -9.39 -1.85
N PRO A 727 0.86 -9.35 -3.07
CA PRO A 727 0.08 -9.09 -4.26
C PRO A 727 -1.01 -10.16 -4.44
N GLN A 728 -2.22 -9.70 -4.71
CA GLN A 728 -3.41 -10.45 -5.02
C GLN A 728 -3.37 -11.06 -6.43
N HIS A 729 -2.79 -10.35 -7.41
CA HIS A 729 -2.84 -10.73 -8.82
C HIS A 729 -1.47 -10.96 -9.47
N ALA A 730 -0.43 -10.28 -9.01
CA ALA A 730 0.93 -10.48 -9.52
C ALA A 730 1.64 -11.64 -8.81
N LYS A 731 2.31 -12.51 -9.57
CA LYS A 731 3.17 -13.59 -9.04
C LYS A 731 4.64 -13.35 -9.39
N GLY A 732 5.51 -14.33 -9.09
CA GLY A 732 6.94 -14.27 -9.36
C GLY A 732 7.80 -13.94 -8.13
N SER A 733 8.44 -14.97 -7.57
CA SER A 733 9.42 -14.85 -6.48
C SER A 733 10.56 -13.90 -6.83
N PHE A 734 11.20 -13.32 -5.82
CA PHE A 734 12.42 -12.55 -6.02
C PHE A 734 13.54 -13.44 -6.54
N GLN A 735 14.25 -12.93 -7.55
CA GLN A 735 15.54 -13.47 -8.00
C GLN A 735 16.34 -12.38 -8.69
N VAL A 736 17.63 -12.35 -8.39
CA VAL A 736 18.64 -11.65 -9.21
C VAL A 736 19.26 -12.70 -10.14
N ASN A 737 19.11 -12.53 -11.46
CA ASN A 737 19.66 -13.48 -12.43
C ASN A 737 19.82 -12.82 -13.81
N THR A 738 20.49 -13.53 -14.72
CA THR A 738 20.79 -13.08 -16.09
C THR A 738 19.58 -13.02 -17.04
N THR A 739 18.38 -13.35 -16.58
CA THR A 739 17.16 -13.47 -17.39
C THR A 739 16.07 -12.49 -16.99
N THR A 740 16.01 -12.06 -15.73
CA THR A 740 14.95 -11.18 -15.21
C THR A 740 15.45 -9.74 -15.14
N TYR A 741 16.45 -9.48 -14.31
CA TYR A 741 17.06 -8.15 -14.14
C TYR A 741 18.42 -8.23 -13.43
N ASN A 742 19.23 -7.19 -13.59
CA ASN A 742 20.38 -6.92 -12.72
C ASN A 742 20.16 -5.60 -11.97
N PRO A 743 20.56 -5.48 -10.69
CA PRO A 743 20.14 -4.36 -9.86
C PRO A 743 20.82 -3.03 -10.24
N PRO A 744 20.16 -1.88 -9.98
CA PRO A 744 20.79 -0.56 -10.11
C PRO A 744 21.64 -0.19 -8.90
N LEU A 745 22.36 0.92 -9.02
CA LEU A 745 22.79 1.70 -7.86
C LEU A 745 21.54 2.35 -7.24
N ARG A 746 21.06 1.79 -6.14
CA ARG A 746 19.85 2.25 -5.42
C ARG A 746 20.17 3.49 -4.58
N GLN A 747 19.48 4.60 -4.83
CA GLN A 747 19.58 5.81 -4.04
C GLN A 747 18.20 6.19 -3.50
N TRP A 748 17.86 5.67 -2.32
CA TRP A 748 16.53 5.81 -1.76
C TRP A 748 16.53 6.83 -0.63
N LYS A 749 15.46 7.62 -0.57
CA LYS A 749 15.26 8.65 0.45
C LYS A 749 13.79 8.75 0.81
N PHE A 750 13.52 9.21 2.01
CA PHE A 750 12.17 9.59 2.40
C PHE A 750 11.79 10.98 1.86
N GLU A 751 10.50 11.19 1.62
CA GLU A 751 9.93 12.50 1.29
C GLU A 751 9.50 13.22 2.58
N GLU A 752 10.35 14.13 3.06
CA GLU A 752 10.12 14.85 4.31
C GLU A 752 8.88 15.76 4.26
N ASN A 753 8.46 16.21 3.08
CA ASN A 753 7.23 16.96 2.90
C ASN A 753 5.99 16.16 3.39
N PHE A 754 6.03 14.82 3.37
CA PHE A 754 4.91 14.00 3.86
C PHE A 754 4.67 14.12 5.37
N ARG A 755 5.61 14.68 6.14
CA ARG A 755 5.39 15.03 7.57
C ARG A 755 4.39 16.17 7.76
N GLN A 756 3.99 16.84 6.69
CA GLN A 756 2.99 17.92 6.72
C GLN A 756 1.69 17.38 6.13
N SER A 757 0.61 17.42 6.90
CA SER A 757 -0.69 16.88 6.49
C SER A 757 -1.21 17.48 5.17
N SER A 758 -0.94 18.76 4.92
CA SER A 758 -1.33 19.45 3.67
C SER A 758 -0.51 19.07 2.44
N LYS A 759 0.58 18.31 2.62
CA LYS A 759 1.49 17.85 1.57
C LYS A 759 1.45 16.33 1.39
N LEU A 760 0.50 15.67 2.04
CA LEU A 760 0.24 14.26 1.78
C LEU A 760 -0.44 14.08 0.43
N PRO A 761 -0.19 12.96 -0.27
CA PRO A 761 -0.95 12.59 -1.46
C PRO A 761 -2.45 12.49 -1.17
N PRO A 762 -3.32 12.75 -2.16
CA PRO A 762 -4.76 12.65 -1.99
C PRO A 762 -5.20 11.27 -1.51
N LEU A 763 -6.19 11.20 -0.61
CA LEU A 763 -6.75 9.95 -0.08
C LEU A 763 -5.68 8.97 0.47
N THR A 764 -4.66 9.52 1.15
CA THR A 764 -3.57 8.74 1.77
C THR A 764 -4.13 7.69 2.74
N PRO A 765 -3.69 6.42 2.66
CA PRO A 765 -4.11 5.37 3.57
C PRO A 765 -3.62 5.65 4.99
N ARG A 766 -4.36 5.17 5.99
CA ARG A 766 -4.20 5.55 7.40
C ARG A 766 -4.29 4.33 8.30
N PHE A 767 -3.51 4.31 9.37
CA PHE A 767 -3.67 3.34 10.44
C PHE A 767 -4.41 3.96 11.62
N VAL A 768 -5.11 3.12 12.38
CA VAL A 768 -5.84 3.53 13.58
C VAL A 768 -5.21 2.87 14.79
N TYR A 769 -5.06 3.63 15.87
CA TYR A 769 -4.79 3.07 17.18
C TYR A 769 -5.51 3.85 18.27
N ILE A 770 -5.80 3.17 19.37
CA ILE A 770 -6.59 3.73 20.46
C ILE A 770 -5.69 3.97 21.65
N LYS A 771 -5.72 5.20 22.17
CA LYS A 771 -5.08 5.57 23.42
C LYS A 771 -6.14 5.66 24.51
N GLN A 772 -6.05 4.81 25.53
CA GLN A 772 -6.85 4.96 26.74
C GLN A 772 -6.20 6.04 27.62
N GLU A 773 -6.96 7.07 28.01
CA GLU A 773 -6.41 8.16 28.81
C GLU A 773 -6.81 8.09 30.27
N ASN A 774 -8.11 7.90 30.54
CA ASN A 774 -8.63 8.10 31.86
C ASN A 774 -9.80 7.17 32.16
N PHE A 775 -9.82 6.69 33.40
CA PHE A 775 -10.93 5.98 34.00
C PHE A 775 -11.34 6.76 35.24
N THR A 776 -12.57 7.27 35.26
CA THR A 776 -13.09 8.03 36.40
C THR A 776 -14.31 7.34 36.99
N ARG A 777 -14.34 7.34 38.33
CA ARG A 777 -15.47 6.89 39.14
C ARG A 777 -16.14 8.11 39.73
N ASP A 778 -17.40 8.33 39.36
CA ASP A 778 -18.22 9.38 39.96
C ASP A 778 -19.22 8.76 40.95
N PHE A 779 -19.24 9.32 42.15
CA PHE A 779 -20.27 9.03 43.13
C PHE A 779 -21.38 10.06 42.97
N ALA A 780 -22.56 9.64 42.52
CA ALA A 780 -23.75 10.42 42.78
C ALA A 780 -24.04 10.29 44.28
N GLN A 781 -23.79 11.37 45.05
CA GLN A 781 -24.25 11.48 46.43
C GLN A 781 -25.74 11.81 46.47
#